data_AF-A0A8B9ZIE1-F1
#
_entry.id   AF-A0A8B9ZIE1-F1
#
_cell.length_a   1.000
_cell.length_b   1.000
_cell.length_c   1.000
_cell.angle_alpha   90.00
_cell.angle_beta   90.00
_cell.angle_gamma   90.00
#
_symmetry.space_group_name_H-M   'P 1'
#
loop_
_entity.id
_entity.type
_entity.pdbx_description
1 polymer ?
#
loop_
_entity_poly.entity_id
_entity_poly.type
_entity_poly.pdbx_seq_one_letter_code
_entity_poly.pdbx_strand_id
1 'polypeptide(L)'
;VHPCMCFAEYSGLRDAHPVLSYFNRNLSYNKLTEIDPSAFAELLNLQEVRLNNNELTTIPSLGPASSSVRALHLHHNRIRSIEASQLKPYVTLETLDLSFNDITEIRNGCFPQGLHIKELYLGSNRISTLEPGAFDSLSRSLLTLRLSKNRITQLPVKAFRLPRLIQLELNRNRIRLIEGLTFQGLDSLEVLKLQRNNISKLTDGAFWGLAKMQVLHLEYNSLTEVNSGSLYGLSSLHQLHLSNNSISRINPDGWSFCQKLHELILSYNNLTRLDEGSLADLGGLHVLRLSHNSINHIAEGAFKGLKNLRVLELDHNDISGTIEDTNGAFTGLENLSKLTLFGNKIKSVAKKAFSGLEALEHLNLGDNAIRSIQADAFAKMKSLRQLHINSDSFLCDCQLKWLPPWLVEKELQSFVVATCAHPESLKSKSIFAVLPESFVCDDVPKPQIIIQPETTVAVLGKDIRFTCSAASSSSSPMMFIENFAHVRAKDGEVMEYTTILHLRHVTFAHEGRYQCIITNHFGSTYSSKARLTVNVLPSFIKTPHDITSRTGTTARLECAAEGDPTPQIAWQKDGGTDFPAARERRMHVMPDDDVFFITDVKIEDMGVYSCTAQNPAGSVLANATLTVLETPSLIHPLEDHVVSVGETVALQCKATGSPPPRITWLKGDQPLVVTERHHFTSGNQLLIVRNVILEDAGKYTCEMSNTLGTERAHSHVSILQSLGCRKDRTTVGIITIAVVCSIVLTSLVWVCIIYQTRKKSEEYSVTNTDETIVPPDVPSYLSSQGTLSDRQEAVVRVDNQQPNGHVDSNGMCQTDAGRCPDVEAPTVGCRQPKLCIGYNKDTWKTEDMADGMLVPDKTGYGLPVVCADCSGSTDSMNVHIYPREPEYYSEGLKTLDNTYHNALSSKERSRKRAAGTGLLHPQQCNGIASGRRTETDGTLYPSNHDRIGPGSTTSPLLADKHGTSPPWDAFLSPAVPQHHWGYIRALFFNFYQLFKLGSRV
;
A
#
# COMPACT_ATOMS: atom_id res chain seq x y z
N VAL A 1 30.58 -77.75 37.16
CA VAL A 1 31.74 -78.66 37.35
C VAL A 1 32.77 -78.30 36.29
N HIS A 2 34.02 -78.06 36.68
CA HIS A 2 35.19 -77.91 35.80
C HIS A 2 35.96 -79.24 35.75
N PRO A 3 36.99 -79.41 34.88
CA PRO A 3 37.15 -78.91 33.51
C PRO A 3 37.69 -80.03 32.56
N CYS A 4 37.94 -79.73 31.27
CA CYS A 4 39.06 -80.35 30.53
C CYS A 4 39.38 -79.67 29.19
N MET A 5 40.69 -79.55 28.92
CA MET A 5 41.37 -79.50 27.60
C MET A 5 41.04 -78.35 26.61
N CYS A 6 42.00 -77.81 25.82
CA CYS A 6 43.47 -77.93 25.89
C CYS A 6 44.18 -76.73 25.25
N PHE A 7 45.44 -76.51 25.63
CA PHE A 7 46.42 -75.62 24.98
C PHE A 7 47.45 -76.47 24.23
N ALA A 8 47.80 -76.11 22.98
CA ALA A 8 48.97 -76.54 22.19
C ALA A 8 48.90 -75.95 20.75
N GLU A 9 49.97 -75.57 20.04
CA GLU A 9 51.34 -75.16 20.42
C GLU A 9 52.03 -74.40 19.24
N TYR A 10 53.35 -74.17 19.29
CA TYR A 10 54.22 -73.29 18.47
C TYR A 10 54.12 -71.78 18.81
N SER A 11 55.05 -71.11 19.51
CA SER A 11 56.53 -71.19 19.71
C SER A 11 57.35 -70.55 18.56
N GLY A 12 58.29 -69.62 18.79
CA GLY A 12 58.83 -69.09 20.06
C GLY A 12 59.60 -67.75 19.91
N LEU A 13 60.58 -67.47 20.81
CA LEU A 13 61.11 -66.14 21.21
C LEU A 13 60.09 -65.38 22.08
N ARG A 14 60.14 -65.30 23.42
CA ARG A 14 61.14 -65.45 24.51
C ARG A 14 61.77 -64.11 25.00
N ASP A 15 61.57 -63.89 26.30
CA ASP A 15 62.21 -62.94 27.24
C ASP A 15 61.73 -61.46 27.32
N ALA A 16 61.68 -60.97 28.59
CA ALA A 16 61.43 -59.61 29.10
C ALA A 16 60.00 -58.98 29.13
N HIS A 17 59.39 -59.04 30.33
CA HIS A 17 58.35 -58.21 30.98
C HIS A 17 58.21 -56.71 30.59
N PRO A 18 57.10 -56.01 30.97
CA PRO A 18 55.68 -56.42 31.10
C PRO A 18 54.68 -55.34 30.57
N VAL A 19 53.40 -55.42 30.98
CA VAL A 19 52.31 -54.41 30.77
C VAL A 19 51.80 -54.25 29.33
N LEU A 20 51.03 -55.24 28.86
CA LEU A 20 49.97 -54.99 27.86
C LEU A 20 48.73 -54.44 28.58
N SER A 21 48.51 -53.13 28.47
CA SER A 21 47.40 -52.42 29.11
C SER A 21 46.08 -52.60 28.34
N TYR A 22 45.17 -53.41 28.88
CA TYR A 22 43.82 -53.67 28.34
C TYR A 22 42.86 -52.47 28.50
N PHE A 23 43.18 -51.34 27.85
CA PHE A 23 42.38 -50.11 27.92
C PHE A 23 41.00 -50.21 27.21
N ASN A 24 40.82 -51.16 26.30
CA ASN A 24 39.63 -51.26 25.44
C ASN A 24 39.23 -52.74 25.26
N ARG A 25 37.94 -53.06 25.34
CA ARG A 25 37.42 -54.44 25.13
C ARG A 25 36.22 -54.42 24.18
N ASN A 26 36.38 -55.04 23.02
CA ASN A 26 35.32 -55.21 22.02
C ASN A 26 34.68 -56.60 22.13
N LEU A 27 33.37 -56.63 22.37
CA LEU A 27 32.50 -57.82 22.47
C LEU A 27 31.24 -57.65 21.58
N SER A 28 31.30 -56.74 20.61
CA SER A 28 30.18 -56.46 19.69
C SER A 28 29.92 -57.56 18.67
N TYR A 29 28.73 -57.57 18.07
CA TYR A 29 28.30 -58.54 17.04
C TYR A 29 28.29 -60.01 17.53
N ASN A 30 27.93 -60.22 18.79
CA ASN A 30 27.76 -61.55 19.40
C ASN A 30 26.27 -61.81 19.70
N LYS A 31 25.97 -62.86 20.47
CA LYS A 31 24.62 -63.22 20.93
C LYS A 31 24.50 -63.15 22.46
N LEU A 32 25.18 -62.18 23.07
CA LEU A 32 25.21 -62.04 24.53
C LEU A 32 23.85 -61.54 25.02
N THR A 33 23.17 -62.34 25.84
CA THR A 33 21.90 -62.00 26.50
C THR A 33 22.09 -61.35 27.87
N GLU A 34 23.22 -61.64 28.51
CA GLU A 34 23.68 -61.11 29.80
C GLU A 34 25.22 -61.02 29.83
N ILE A 35 25.78 -60.46 30.91
CA ILE A 35 27.23 -60.38 31.15
C ILE A 35 27.52 -60.81 32.59
N ASP A 36 28.42 -61.77 32.76
CA ASP A 36 28.97 -62.15 34.06
C ASP A 36 29.96 -61.07 34.57
N PRO A 37 29.68 -60.40 35.70
CA PRO A 37 30.58 -59.38 36.25
C PRO A 37 31.96 -59.91 36.66
N SER A 38 32.09 -61.22 36.96
CA SER A 38 33.36 -61.83 37.37
C SER A 38 34.38 -61.87 36.22
N ALA A 39 33.91 -61.98 34.97
CA ALA A 39 34.73 -61.99 33.75
C ALA A 39 35.43 -60.64 33.45
N PHE A 40 35.30 -59.66 34.34
CA PHE A 40 35.88 -58.32 34.26
C PHE A 40 36.62 -57.89 35.54
N ALA A 41 36.70 -58.74 36.59
CA ALA A 41 37.20 -58.34 37.91
C ALA A 41 38.60 -57.71 37.90
N GLU A 42 39.54 -58.30 37.14
CA GLU A 42 40.93 -57.85 37.03
C GLU A 42 41.15 -56.68 36.05
N LEU A 43 40.12 -56.24 35.32
CA LEU A 43 40.23 -55.26 34.23
C LEU A 43 40.12 -53.80 34.71
N LEU A 44 40.77 -53.46 35.83
CA LEU A 44 40.65 -52.17 36.53
C LEU A 44 41.17 -50.93 35.75
N ASN A 45 41.76 -51.14 34.56
CA ASN A 45 42.23 -50.09 33.65
C ASN A 45 41.36 -49.93 32.39
N LEU A 46 40.23 -50.64 32.31
CA LEU A 46 39.35 -50.67 31.14
C LEU A 46 38.60 -49.35 30.98
N GLN A 47 38.82 -48.62 29.89
CA GLN A 47 38.23 -47.29 29.63
C GLN A 47 37.11 -47.32 28.57
N GLU A 48 37.21 -48.17 27.55
CA GLU A 48 36.17 -48.32 26.52
C GLU A 48 35.66 -49.77 26.46
N VAL A 49 34.33 -49.93 26.38
CA VAL A 49 33.66 -51.23 26.27
C VAL A 49 32.61 -51.18 25.17
N ARG A 50 32.77 -52.06 24.17
CA ARG A 50 31.81 -52.21 23.06
C ARG A 50 31.03 -53.51 23.21
N LEU A 51 29.75 -53.39 23.52
CA LEU A 51 28.77 -54.46 23.71
C LEU A 51 27.59 -54.34 22.75
N ASN A 52 27.71 -53.48 21.74
CA ASN A 52 26.71 -53.25 20.72
C ASN A 52 26.44 -54.48 19.83
N ASN A 53 25.28 -54.53 19.18
CA ASN A 53 24.90 -55.63 18.28
C ASN A 53 24.92 -56.99 19.04
N ASN A 54 24.13 -57.07 20.11
CA ASN A 54 23.96 -58.24 20.98
C ASN A 54 22.46 -58.41 21.33
N GLU A 55 22.13 -59.29 22.28
CA GLU A 55 20.75 -59.57 22.72
C GLU A 55 20.49 -59.13 24.18
N LEU A 56 21.28 -58.18 24.71
CA LEU A 56 21.19 -57.69 26.08
C LEU A 56 19.85 -57.00 26.34
N THR A 57 19.24 -57.27 27.50
CA THR A 57 17.91 -56.74 27.89
C THR A 57 17.96 -55.66 28.97
N THR A 58 19.13 -55.46 29.59
CA THR A 58 19.42 -54.50 30.66
C THR A 58 20.81 -53.89 30.45
N ILE A 59 21.13 -52.82 31.18
CA ILE A 59 22.49 -52.29 31.23
C ILE A 59 23.33 -53.23 32.12
N PRO A 60 24.40 -53.86 31.60
CA PRO A 60 25.17 -54.86 32.35
C PRO A 60 26.05 -54.23 33.43
N SER A 61 26.48 -55.05 34.39
CA SER A 61 27.55 -54.72 35.34
C SER A 61 28.85 -55.39 34.91
N LEU A 62 29.96 -54.65 34.97
CA LEU A 62 31.31 -55.15 34.69
C LEU A 62 32.12 -55.35 35.99
N GLY A 63 31.41 -55.53 37.11
CA GLY A 63 32.03 -55.69 38.42
C GLY A 63 32.92 -54.48 38.77
N PRO A 64 34.09 -54.70 39.40
CA PRO A 64 35.07 -53.65 39.72
C PRO A 64 35.45 -52.73 38.54
N ALA A 65 35.61 -53.30 37.33
CA ALA A 65 36.01 -52.55 36.14
C ALA A 65 34.98 -51.48 35.69
N SER A 66 33.72 -51.58 36.12
CA SER A 66 32.70 -50.57 35.81
C SER A 66 33.14 -49.14 36.22
N SER A 67 33.95 -49.04 37.29
CA SER A 67 34.43 -47.76 37.84
C SER A 67 35.52 -47.07 37.03
N SER A 68 36.19 -47.76 36.08
CA SER A 68 37.21 -47.18 35.19
C SER A 68 36.69 -46.83 33.78
N VAL A 69 35.49 -47.31 33.42
CA VAL A 69 34.93 -47.17 32.07
C VAL A 69 34.42 -45.75 31.81
N ARG A 70 35.00 -45.13 30.78
CA ARG A 70 34.65 -43.80 30.26
C ARG A 70 33.67 -43.85 29.09
N ALA A 71 33.69 -44.92 28.28
CA ALA A 71 32.83 -45.08 27.12
C ALA A 71 32.19 -46.48 27.10
N LEU A 72 30.85 -46.52 27.08
CA LEU A 72 30.05 -47.74 27.07
C LEU A 72 29.07 -47.74 25.88
N HIS A 73 29.32 -48.62 24.92
CA HIS A 73 28.53 -48.74 23.70
C HIS A 73 27.62 -49.98 23.78
N LEU A 74 26.32 -49.76 23.93
CA LEU A 74 25.26 -50.77 24.05
C LEU A 74 24.25 -50.67 22.91
N HIS A 75 24.56 -49.95 21.82
CA HIS A 75 23.63 -49.75 20.71
C HIS A 75 23.26 -51.05 19.99
N HIS A 76 22.08 -51.12 19.35
CA HIS A 76 21.58 -52.35 18.72
C HIS A 76 21.54 -53.55 19.71
N ASN A 77 20.81 -53.38 20.81
CA ASN A 77 20.48 -54.44 21.78
C ASN A 77 18.95 -54.45 22.00
N ARG A 78 18.45 -55.12 23.05
CA ARG A 78 17.02 -55.19 23.41
C ARG A 78 16.72 -54.58 24.78
N ILE A 79 17.48 -53.57 25.19
CA ILE A 79 17.34 -52.89 26.48
C ILE A 79 16.00 -52.13 26.52
N ARG A 80 15.24 -52.27 27.61
CA ARG A 80 13.86 -51.73 27.73
C ARG A 80 13.70 -50.57 28.72
N SER A 81 14.56 -50.47 29.73
CA SER A 81 14.57 -49.39 30.72
C SER A 81 15.99 -49.02 31.11
N ILE A 82 16.13 -47.89 31.81
CA ILE A 82 17.40 -47.41 32.37
C ILE A 82 17.24 -47.37 33.89
N GLU A 83 17.87 -48.30 34.60
CA GLU A 83 17.77 -48.39 36.05
C GLU A 83 18.97 -47.71 36.74
N ALA A 84 18.69 -46.84 37.71
CA ALA A 84 19.72 -46.10 38.44
C ALA A 84 20.76 -47.01 39.12
N SER A 85 20.33 -48.19 39.55
CA SER A 85 21.16 -49.23 40.16
C SER A 85 22.19 -49.82 39.19
N GLN A 86 21.87 -49.91 37.89
CA GLN A 86 22.76 -50.43 36.86
C GLN A 86 23.83 -49.40 36.47
N LEU A 87 23.49 -48.10 36.48
CA LEU A 87 24.43 -47.02 36.15
C LEU A 87 25.31 -46.58 37.34
N LYS A 88 24.89 -46.79 38.59
CA LYS A 88 25.61 -46.35 39.79
C LYS A 88 27.10 -46.77 39.89
N PRO A 89 27.54 -47.95 39.40
CA PRO A 89 28.97 -48.33 39.41
C PRO A 89 29.85 -47.51 38.44
N TYR A 90 29.27 -46.87 37.42
CA TYR A 90 29.98 -46.27 36.29
C TYR A 90 30.40 -44.81 36.55
N VAL A 91 31.14 -44.60 37.64
CA VAL A 91 31.48 -43.26 38.16
C VAL A 91 32.38 -42.40 37.26
N THR A 92 33.09 -43.00 36.30
CA THR A 92 33.96 -42.31 35.33
C THR A 92 33.36 -42.18 33.93
N LEU A 93 32.09 -42.56 33.74
CA LEU A 93 31.45 -42.65 32.43
C LEU A 93 31.19 -41.27 31.82
N GLU A 94 31.80 -41.02 30.64
CA GLU A 94 31.68 -39.79 29.87
C GLU A 94 30.78 -39.96 28.64
N THR A 95 30.76 -41.14 28.01
CA THR A 95 29.93 -41.44 26.82
C THR A 95 29.12 -42.71 27.03
N LEU A 96 27.80 -42.62 26.82
CA LEU A 96 26.87 -43.75 26.91
C LEU A 96 26.01 -43.82 25.64
N ASP A 97 26.15 -44.91 24.89
CA ASP A 97 25.31 -45.17 23.71
C ASP A 97 24.32 -46.31 23.95
N LEU A 98 23.04 -45.95 24.06
CA LEU A 98 21.88 -46.83 24.18
C LEU A 98 21.00 -46.76 22.93
N SER A 99 21.51 -46.26 21.80
CA SER A 99 20.74 -46.10 20.56
C SER A 99 20.28 -47.45 19.97
N PHE A 100 19.20 -47.47 19.20
CA PHE A 100 18.65 -48.70 18.61
C PHE A 100 18.40 -49.80 19.66
N ASN A 101 17.69 -49.44 20.73
CA ASN A 101 17.18 -50.35 21.75
C ASN A 101 15.64 -50.23 21.81
N ASP A 102 15.02 -50.90 22.79
CA ASP A 102 13.57 -50.98 22.96
C ASP A 102 13.03 -50.03 24.06
N ILE A 103 13.79 -49.02 24.47
CA ILE A 103 13.46 -48.12 25.59
C ILE A 103 12.20 -47.30 25.27
N THR A 104 11.20 -47.33 26.14
CA THR A 104 9.87 -46.71 25.93
C THR A 104 9.64 -45.37 26.64
N GLU A 105 10.42 -45.06 27.67
CA GLU A 105 10.26 -43.89 28.53
C GLU A 105 11.59 -43.52 29.20
N ILE A 106 11.75 -42.26 29.61
CA ILE A 106 12.83 -41.84 30.51
C ILE A 106 12.18 -41.16 31.73
N ARG A 107 12.38 -41.76 32.91
CA ARG A 107 11.81 -41.28 34.18
C ARG A 107 12.80 -40.44 34.97
N ASN A 108 12.29 -39.66 35.92
CA ASN A 108 13.10 -39.00 36.93
C ASN A 108 13.84 -40.05 37.78
N GLY A 109 15.12 -39.79 38.06
CA GLY A 109 15.98 -40.72 38.80
C GLY A 109 16.63 -41.85 37.99
N CYS A 110 16.25 -42.10 36.73
CA CYS A 110 16.91 -43.12 35.87
C CYS A 110 18.44 -42.96 35.80
N PHE A 111 18.94 -41.72 35.85
CA PHE A 111 20.37 -41.40 35.94
C PHE A 111 20.73 -40.98 37.37
N PRO A 112 21.59 -41.73 38.10
CA PRO A 112 21.94 -41.42 39.48
C PRO A 112 22.76 -40.13 39.60
N GLN A 113 22.69 -39.47 40.77
CA GLN A 113 23.55 -38.31 41.06
C GLN A 113 25.03 -38.71 41.10
N GLY A 114 25.89 -37.82 40.59
CA GLY A 114 27.34 -38.04 40.53
C GLY A 114 27.84 -38.71 39.24
N LEU A 115 26.95 -39.07 38.31
CA LEU A 115 27.33 -39.56 36.99
C LEU A 115 27.83 -38.38 36.13
N HIS A 116 28.93 -38.59 35.39
CA HIS A 116 29.67 -37.51 34.70
C HIS A 116 29.56 -37.54 33.17
N ILE A 117 28.46 -38.10 32.65
CA ILE A 117 28.21 -38.23 31.20
C ILE A 117 28.24 -36.85 30.51
N LYS A 118 29.03 -36.77 29.44
CA LYS A 118 29.14 -35.67 28.48
C LYS A 118 28.31 -35.93 27.22
N GLU A 119 28.23 -37.19 26.80
CA GLU A 119 27.49 -37.62 25.60
C GLU A 119 26.50 -38.74 25.92
N LEU A 120 25.21 -38.48 25.71
CA LEU A 120 24.13 -39.46 25.88
C LEU A 120 23.38 -39.68 24.57
N TYR A 121 23.47 -40.91 24.05
CA TYR A 121 22.82 -41.31 22.81
C TYR A 121 21.67 -42.29 23.10
N LEU A 122 20.45 -41.87 22.80
CA LEU A 122 19.19 -42.58 22.99
C LEU A 122 18.40 -42.68 21.68
N GLY A 123 19.08 -42.51 20.54
CA GLY A 123 18.44 -42.43 19.22
C GLY A 123 17.84 -43.76 18.77
N SER A 124 16.84 -43.75 17.89
CA SER A 124 16.20 -44.96 17.34
C SER A 124 15.60 -45.90 18.40
N ASN A 125 15.15 -45.37 19.54
CA ASN A 125 14.44 -46.13 20.58
C ASN A 125 12.91 -46.02 20.37
N ARG A 126 12.12 -46.43 21.36
CA ARG A 126 10.64 -46.36 21.36
C ARG A 126 10.10 -45.24 22.25
N ILE A 127 10.94 -44.30 22.70
CA ILE A 127 10.64 -43.34 23.77
C ILE A 127 9.44 -42.45 23.37
N SER A 128 8.31 -42.58 24.09
CA SER A 128 7.16 -41.69 23.93
C SER A 128 7.10 -40.59 24.99
N THR A 129 7.64 -40.87 26.18
CA THR A 129 7.44 -40.08 27.39
C THR A 129 8.78 -39.68 28.00
N LEU A 130 8.90 -38.39 28.34
CA LEU A 130 10.01 -37.84 29.13
C LEU A 130 9.41 -37.20 30.38
N GLU A 131 9.81 -37.65 31.57
CA GLU A 131 9.37 -37.00 32.81
C GLU A 131 10.12 -35.67 33.05
N PRO A 132 9.46 -34.65 33.65
CA PRO A 132 10.14 -33.44 34.07
C PRO A 132 11.31 -33.74 35.01
N GLY A 133 12.49 -33.19 34.71
CA GLY A 133 13.72 -33.42 35.48
C GLY A 133 14.45 -34.73 35.18
N ALA A 134 14.01 -35.54 34.21
CA ALA A 134 14.62 -36.83 33.85
C ALA A 134 16.14 -36.82 33.61
N PHE A 135 16.71 -35.66 33.23
CA PHE A 135 18.15 -35.51 32.93
C PHE A 135 18.88 -34.59 33.94
N ASP A 136 18.20 -34.04 34.96
CA ASP A 136 18.74 -32.97 35.82
C ASP A 136 19.99 -33.39 36.63
N SER A 137 20.15 -34.68 36.92
CA SER A 137 21.36 -35.22 37.56
C SER A 137 22.62 -35.10 36.69
N LEU A 138 22.48 -35.00 35.36
CA LEU A 138 23.57 -34.86 34.39
C LEU A 138 23.90 -33.39 34.05
N SER A 139 23.16 -32.43 34.61
CA SER A 139 23.24 -30.98 34.34
C SER A 139 24.63 -30.33 34.46
N ARG A 140 25.55 -30.96 35.21
CA ARG A 140 26.92 -30.47 35.44
C ARG A 140 27.94 -30.90 34.37
N SER A 141 27.62 -31.90 33.57
CA SER A 141 28.56 -32.53 32.61
C SER A 141 28.02 -32.68 31.18
N LEU A 142 26.71 -32.84 30.98
CA LEU A 142 26.15 -33.22 29.68
C LEU A 142 26.29 -32.10 28.64
N LEU A 143 26.92 -32.42 27.51
CA LEU A 143 27.19 -31.54 26.38
C LEU A 143 26.36 -31.92 25.13
N THR A 144 26.13 -33.22 24.91
CA THR A 144 25.37 -33.74 23.77
C THR A 144 24.29 -34.71 24.21
N LEU A 145 23.05 -34.49 23.77
CA LEU A 145 21.91 -35.38 23.99
C LEU A 145 21.20 -35.68 22.67
N ARG A 146 21.17 -36.96 22.26
CA ARG A 146 20.45 -37.40 21.04
C ARG A 146 19.25 -38.28 21.39
N LEU A 147 18.06 -37.75 21.14
CA LEU A 147 16.74 -38.41 21.27
C LEU A 147 16.09 -38.64 19.89
N SER A 148 16.86 -38.59 18.80
CA SER A 148 16.41 -38.74 17.42
C SER A 148 15.65 -40.04 17.15
N LYS A 149 14.73 -40.06 16.17
CA LYS A 149 14.01 -41.29 15.73
C LYS A 149 13.24 -42.01 16.87
N ASN A 150 12.70 -41.26 17.83
CA ASN A 150 11.87 -41.79 18.91
C ASN A 150 10.38 -41.55 18.61
N ARG A 151 9.52 -41.62 19.64
CA ARG A 151 8.06 -41.48 19.54
C ARG A 151 7.52 -40.28 20.33
N ILE A 152 8.39 -39.34 20.73
CA ILE A 152 8.06 -38.19 21.58
C ILE A 152 7.02 -37.31 20.88
N THR A 153 5.87 -37.07 21.52
CA THR A 153 4.74 -36.32 20.95
C THR A 153 4.66 -34.86 21.40
N GLN A 154 5.25 -34.54 22.56
CA GLN A 154 5.24 -33.23 23.19
C GLN A 154 6.45 -33.07 24.10
N LEU A 155 6.78 -31.82 24.45
CA LEU A 155 7.78 -31.46 25.45
C LEU A 155 7.10 -30.54 26.47
N PRO A 156 7.27 -30.74 27.79
CA PRO A 156 6.74 -29.81 28.77
C PRO A 156 7.50 -28.48 28.77
N VAL A 157 6.86 -27.41 29.26
CA VAL A 157 7.54 -26.14 29.58
C VAL A 157 8.75 -26.41 30.51
N LYS A 158 9.92 -25.83 30.20
CA LYS A 158 11.20 -26.10 30.89
C LYS A 158 11.59 -27.59 30.91
N ALA A 159 11.48 -28.28 29.77
CA ALA A 159 11.74 -29.72 29.65
C ALA A 159 13.16 -30.17 30.06
N PHE A 160 14.15 -29.27 30.03
CA PHE A 160 15.56 -29.61 30.24
C PHE A 160 16.28 -28.56 31.10
N ARG A 161 16.84 -28.97 32.24
CA ARG A 161 17.70 -28.12 33.08
C ARG A 161 19.19 -28.43 32.88
N LEU A 162 19.66 -28.28 31.63
CA LEU A 162 20.99 -28.71 31.19
C LEU A 162 21.80 -27.49 30.70
N PRO A 163 22.27 -26.60 31.59
CA PRO A 163 22.85 -25.30 31.21
C PRO A 163 24.21 -25.39 30.49
N ARG A 164 24.79 -26.59 30.40
CA ARG A 164 26.03 -26.89 29.67
C ARG A 164 25.80 -27.63 28.35
N LEU A 165 24.57 -28.01 28.02
CA LEU A 165 24.25 -28.73 26.80
C LEU A 165 24.52 -27.82 25.59
N ILE A 166 25.32 -28.31 24.64
CA ILE A 166 25.71 -27.61 23.41
C ILE A 166 24.82 -28.07 22.23
N GLN A 167 24.51 -29.37 22.18
CA GLN A 167 23.75 -29.99 21.08
C GLN A 167 22.60 -30.87 21.58
N LEU A 168 21.39 -30.59 21.09
CA LEU A 168 20.17 -31.34 21.38
C LEU A 168 19.52 -31.84 20.07
N GLU A 169 19.36 -33.16 19.94
CA GLU A 169 18.72 -33.76 18.78
C GLU A 169 17.38 -34.43 19.13
N LEU A 170 16.30 -33.85 18.63
CA LEU A 170 14.91 -34.28 18.80
C LEU A 170 14.25 -34.60 17.43
N ASN A 171 15.04 -34.67 16.37
CA ASN A 171 14.62 -34.88 15.00
C ASN A 171 14.07 -36.29 14.72
N ARG A 172 13.15 -36.43 13.76
CA ARG A 172 12.41 -37.69 13.51
C ARG A 172 11.61 -38.19 14.72
N ASN A 173 11.01 -37.29 15.49
CA ASN A 173 10.01 -37.61 16.52
C ASN A 173 8.58 -37.31 16.01
N ARG A 174 7.62 -37.11 16.92
CA ARG A 174 6.19 -36.89 16.62
C ARG A 174 5.67 -35.57 17.21
N ILE A 175 6.58 -34.63 17.51
CA ILE A 175 6.26 -33.36 18.17
C ILE A 175 5.38 -32.51 17.26
N ARG A 176 4.27 -31.98 17.80
CA ARG A 176 3.29 -31.15 17.06
C ARG A 176 3.30 -29.66 17.40
N LEU A 177 3.70 -29.33 18.62
CA LEU A 177 3.69 -27.99 19.19
C LEU A 177 5.00 -27.79 19.96
N ILE A 178 5.56 -26.58 19.89
CA ILE A 178 6.56 -26.09 20.85
C ILE A 178 5.90 -24.96 21.64
N GLU A 179 5.82 -25.12 22.95
CA GLU A 179 5.23 -24.14 23.87
C GLU A 179 6.27 -23.10 24.34
N GLY A 180 5.80 -21.97 24.86
CA GLY A 180 6.66 -20.91 25.37
C GLY A 180 7.55 -21.42 26.49
N LEU A 181 8.83 -21.03 26.48
CA LEU A 181 9.83 -21.44 27.47
C LEU A 181 10.11 -22.97 27.49
N THR A 182 9.73 -23.76 26.47
CA THR A 182 10.02 -25.21 26.39
C THR A 182 11.50 -25.52 26.64
N PHE A 183 12.39 -24.72 26.06
CA PHE A 183 13.85 -24.91 26.10
C PHE A 183 14.58 -24.01 27.12
N GLN A 184 13.87 -23.34 28.03
CA GLN A 184 14.49 -22.54 29.09
C GLN A 184 15.28 -23.45 30.05
N GLY A 185 16.56 -23.13 30.27
CA GLY A 185 17.50 -23.93 31.06
C GLY A 185 18.61 -24.61 30.24
N LEU A 186 18.63 -24.37 28.91
CA LEU A 186 19.67 -24.82 27.97
C LEU A 186 20.64 -23.67 27.62
N ASP A 187 21.18 -23.02 28.66
CA ASP A 187 21.88 -21.72 28.59
C ASP A 187 23.18 -21.70 27.74
N SER A 188 23.64 -22.86 27.26
CA SER A 188 24.82 -23.01 26.40
C SER A 188 24.54 -23.73 25.08
N LEU A 189 23.27 -23.89 24.71
CA LEU A 189 22.90 -24.59 23.48
C LEU A 189 23.32 -23.78 22.24
N GLU A 190 24.04 -24.44 21.33
CA GLU A 190 24.47 -23.87 20.05
C GLU A 190 23.68 -24.49 18.88
N VAL A 191 23.27 -25.77 18.99
CA VAL A 191 22.61 -26.53 17.91
C VAL A 191 21.36 -27.24 18.41
N LEU A 192 20.19 -26.90 17.84
CA LEU A 192 18.91 -27.55 18.10
C LEU A 192 18.37 -28.22 16.83
N LYS A 193 18.13 -29.54 16.90
CA LYS A 193 17.62 -30.35 15.77
C LYS A 193 16.20 -30.85 16.00
N LEU A 194 15.24 -30.23 15.33
CA LEU A 194 13.80 -30.55 15.38
C LEU A 194 13.24 -31.01 14.02
N GLN A 195 14.07 -31.18 12.99
CA GLN A 195 13.58 -31.54 11.65
C GLN A 195 12.90 -32.92 11.59
N ARG A 196 11.98 -33.13 10.62
CA ARG A 196 11.18 -34.36 10.47
C ARG A 196 10.33 -34.68 11.70
N ASN A 197 9.75 -33.68 12.34
CA ASN A 197 8.66 -33.85 13.31
C ASN A 197 7.32 -33.62 12.59
N ASN A 198 6.26 -33.27 13.34
CA ASN A 198 4.95 -32.90 12.80
C ASN A 198 4.57 -31.49 13.31
N ILE A 199 5.56 -30.61 13.50
CA ILE A 199 5.35 -29.31 14.17
C ILE A 199 4.52 -28.43 13.26
N SER A 200 3.29 -28.13 13.66
CA SER A 200 2.35 -27.28 12.93
C SER A 200 2.23 -25.88 13.53
N LYS A 201 2.70 -25.68 14.77
CA LYS A 201 2.68 -24.39 15.45
C LYS A 201 3.89 -24.22 16.38
N LEU A 202 4.40 -23.00 16.42
CA LEU A 202 5.31 -22.48 17.44
C LEU A 202 4.53 -21.41 18.21
N THR A 203 4.54 -21.42 19.54
CA THR A 203 3.98 -20.29 20.30
C THR A 203 5.00 -19.16 20.42
N ASP A 204 4.56 -18.01 20.91
CA ASP A 204 5.49 -16.94 21.25
C ASP A 204 6.42 -17.39 22.40
N GLY A 205 7.68 -16.97 22.35
CA GLY A 205 8.73 -17.41 23.27
C GLY A 205 9.08 -18.90 23.21
N ALA A 206 8.69 -19.64 22.16
CA ALA A 206 8.97 -21.08 21.98
C ALA A 206 10.45 -21.45 22.19
N PHE A 207 11.36 -20.61 21.69
CA PHE A 207 12.81 -20.78 21.80
C PHE A 207 13.47 -19.81 22.78
N TRP A 208 12.70 -19.13 23.63
CA TRP A 208 13.25 -18.15 24.57
C TRP A 208 14.16 -18.81 25.61
N GLY A 209 15.25 -18.12 25.94
CA GLY A 209 16.35 -18.65 26.77
C GLY A 209 17.52 -19.20 25.94
N LEU A 210 17.32 -19.54 24.67
CA LEU A 210 18.38 -20.06 23.77
C LEU A 210 19.31 -18.96 23.21
N ALA A 211 19.76 -18.04 24.07
CA ALA A 211 20.48 -16.83 23.67
C ALA A 211 21.88 -17.08 23.03
N LYS A 212 22.42 -18.30 23.11
CA LYS A 212 23.64 -18.73 22.43
C LYS A 212 23.41 -19.58 21.17
N MET A 213 22.17 -19.94 20.85
CA MET A 213 21.89 -20.87 19.74
C MET A 213 22.30 -20.26 18.41
N GLN A 214 23.13 -20.99 17.66
CA GLN A 214 23.68 -20.60 16.36
C GLN A 214 22.94 -21.26 15.21
N VAL A 215 22.49 -22.51 15.38
CA VAL A 215 21.85 -23.31 14.31
C VAL A 215 20.53 -23.91 14.79
N LEU A 216 19.43 -23.55 14.10
CA LEU A 216 18.10 -24.10 14.33
C LEU A 216 17.61 -24.86 13.09
N HIS A 217 17.33 -26.15 13.28
CA HIS A 217 16.81 -27.05 12.24
C HIS A 217 15.33 -27.38 12.47
N LEU A 218 14.47 -26.88 11.58
CA LEU A 218 13.01 -27.07 11.56
C LEU A 218 12.51 -27.67 10.24
N GLU A 219 13.39 -28.22 9.40
CA GLU A 219 13.04 -28.77 8.08
C GLU A 219 12.03 -29.94 8.18
N TYR A 220 11.25 -30.22 7.13
CA TYR A 220 10.30 -31.33 7.10
C TYR A 220 9.34 -31.32 8.31
N ASN A 221 8.62 -30.22 8.49
CA ASN A 221 7.57 -30.07 9.49
C ASN A 221 6.27 -29.63 8.79
N SER A 222 5.33 -29.03 9.51
CA SER A 222 4.01 -28.62 8.99
C SER A 222 3.70 -27.15 9.29
N LEU A 223 4.74 -26.31 9.37
CA LEU A 223 4.59 -24.88 9.65
C LEU A 223 3.97 -24.18 8.45
N THR A 224 2.86 -23.47 8.65
CA THR A 224 2.22 -22.62 7.62
C THR A 224 2.72 -21.18 7.61
N GLU A 225 3.38 -20.76 8.70
CA GLU A 225 4.05 -19.47 8.86
C GLU A 225 5.08 -19.52 9.99
N VAL A 226 5.88 -18.45 10.12
CA VAL A 226 6.67 -18.17 11.31
C VAL A 226 6.12 -16.88 11.94
N ASN A 227 5.52 -17.01 13.12
CA ASN A 227 5.06 -15.87 13.93
C ASN A 227 6.26 -15.16 14.55
N SER A 228 6.22 -13.82 14.57
CA SER A 228 7.32 -12.97 15.04
C SER A 228 7.74 -13.28 16.48
N GLY A 229 6.78 -13.55 17.37
CA GLY A 229 7.05 -13.91 18.76
C GLY A 229 7.73 -15.28 18.95
N SER A 230 7.71 -16.20 17.98
CA SER A 230 8.39 -17.50 18.13
C SER A 230 9.92 -17.39 18.10
N LEU A 231 10.45 -16.42 17.35
CA LEU A 231 11.89 -16.13 17.22
C LEU A 231 12.42 -15.26 18.38
N TYR A 232 11.56 -14.87 19.32
CA TYR A 232 11.91 -13.97 20.42
C TYR A 232 13.02 -14.55 21.32
N GLY A 233 14.15 -13.85 21.37
CA GLY A 233 15.32 -14.21 22.16
C GLY A 233 16.48 -14.86 21.38
N LEU A 234 16.34 -15.08 20.06
CA LEU A 234 17.34 -15.76 19.22
C LEU A 234 18.48 -14.85 18.73
N SER A 235 19.04 -14.05 19.64
CA SER A 235 20.02 -12.97 19.37
C SER A 235 21.44 -13.42 18.95
N SER A 236 21.68 -14.73 18.89
CA SER A 236 22.93 -15.34 18.39
C SER A 236 22.72 -16.33 17.25
N LEU A 237 21.52 -16.37 16.66
CA LEU A 237 21.21 -17.28 15.55
C LEU A 237 21.99 -16.89 14.29
N HIS A 238 22.71 -17.85 13.71
CA HIS A 238 23.48 -17.69 12.47
C HIS A 238 22.85 -18.45 11.30
N GLN A 239 22.20 -19.59 11.55
CA GLN A 239 21.52 -20.40 10.53
C GLN A 239 20.10 -20.80 10.95
N LEU A 240 19.14 -20.61 10.04
CA LEU A 240 17.75 -21.01 10.21
C LEU A 240 17.28 -21.85 9.02
N HIS A 241 17.04 -23.13 9.27
CA HIS A 241 16.66 -24.12 8.26
C HIS A 241 15.15 -24.43 8.38
N LEU A 242 14.34 -23.93 7.45
CA LEU A 242 12.86 -24.03 7.42
C LEU A 242 12.34 -24.82 6.21
N SER A 243 13.21 -25.48 5.46
CA SER A 243 12.84 -26.16 4.22
C SER A 243 11.88 -27.34 4.36
N ASN A 244 11.08 -27.61 3.34
CA ASN A 244 10.04 -28.66 3.37
C ASN A 244 9.04 -28.40 4.51
N ASN A 245 8.45 -27.20 4.52
CA ASN A 245 7.29 -26.84 5.35
C ASN A 245 6.17 -26.36 4.41
N SER A 246 5.12 -25.74 4.95
CA SER A 246 3.98 -25.20 4.19
C SER A 246 3.91 -23.67 4.27
N ILE A 247 5.06 -22.99 4.47
CA ILE A 247 5.11 -21.56 4.78
C ILE A 247 4.62 -20.76 3.57
N SER A 248 3.53 -20.00 3.75
CA SER A 248 2.88 -19.24 2.66
C SER A 248 3.24 -17.75 2.63
N ARG A 249 3.73 -17.20 3.74
CA ARG A 249 4.12 -15.78 3.89
C ARG A 249 5.36 -15.59 4.77
N ILE A 250 6.05 -14.46 4.54
CA ILE A 250 7.14 -13.94 5.37
C ILE A 250 6.58 -12.76 6.18
N ASN A 251 6.62 -12.85 7.52
CA ASN A 251 6.18 -11.77 8.40
C ASN A 251 7.40 -10.88 8.76
N PRO A 252 7.31 -9.54 8.66
CA PRO A 252 8.48 -8.66 8.82
C PRO A 252 9.02 -8.61 10.26
N ASP A 253 8.15 -8.52 11.27
CA ASP A 253 8.54 -8.10 12.63
C ASP A 253 9.44 -9.09 13.38
N GLY A 254 9.44 -10.36 12.97
CA GLY A 254 10.18 -11.44 13.66
C GLY A 254 11.69 -11.40 13.47
N TRP A 255 12.16 -10.74 12.42
CA TRP A 255 13.58 -10.71 12.05
C TRP A 255 14.42 -9.83 12.98
N SER A 256 13.79 -8.82 13.59
CA SER A 256 14.36 -7.95 14.63
C SER A 256 15.05 -8.71 15.78
N PHE A 257 14.58 -9.92 16.11
CA PHE A 257 15.12 -10.74 17.20
C PHE A 257 16.35 -11.59 16.83
N CYS A 258 16.69 -11.70 15.54
CA CYS A 258 17.75 -12.57 15.04
C CYS A 258 18.68 -11.89 14.01
N GLN A 259 18.97 -10.59 14.19
CA GLN A 259 19.78 -9.75 13.28
C GLN A 259 21.20 -10.29 12.92
N LYS A 260 21.73 -11.28 13.63
CA LYS A 260 23.00 -11.97 13.30
C LYS A 260 22.86 -13.11 12.29
N LEU A 261 21.64 -13.40 11.82
CA LEU A 261 21.36 -14.49 10.89
C LEU A 261 22.17 -14.31 9.60
N HIS A 262 23.05 -15.27 9.33
CA HIS A 262 23.94 -15.31 8.17
C HIS A 262 23.30 -16.12 7.02
N GLU A 263 22.53 -17.16 7.34
CA GLU A 263 21.92 -18.07 6.36
C GLU A 263 20.46 -18.39 6.70
N LEU A 264 19.55 -18.14 5.75
CA LEU A 264 18.13 -18.42 5.85
C LEU A 264 17.70 -19.33 4.69
N ILE A 265 17.20 -20.52 5.01
CA ILE A 265 16.77 -21.52 4.02
C ILE A 265 15.27 -21.77 4.14
N LEU A 266 14.52 -21.20 3.19
CA LEU A 266 13.06 -21.28 3.03
C LEU A 266 12.65 -22.11 1.80
N SER A 267 13.59 -22.79 1.13
CA SER A 267 13.32 -23.63 -0.04
C SER A 267 12.35 -24.79 0.24
N TYR A 268 11.55 -25.20 -0.75
CA TYR A 268 10.45 -26.19 -0.58
C TYR A 268 9.42 -25.71 0.45
N ASN A 269 8.70 -24.64 0.10
CA ASN A 269 7.59 -24.06 0.85
C ASN A 269 6.50 -23.54 -0.12
N ASN A 270 5.51 -22.81 0.38
CA ASN A 270 4.34 -22.33 -0.36
C ASN A 270 4.33 -20.80 -0.56
N LEU A 271 5.49 -20.13 -0.51
CA LEU A 271 5.59 -18.67 -0.69
C LEU A 271 5.14 -18.27 -2.09
N THR A 272 4.25 -17.27 -2.20
CA THR A 272 3.72 -16.78 -3.49
C THR A 272 4.21 -15.39 -3.89
N ARG A 273 4.67 -14.60 -2.91
CA ARG A 273 5.12 -13.21 -3.09
C ARG A 273 6.24 -12.84 -2.12
N LEU A 274 7.05 -11.85 -2.48
CA LEU A 274 7.98 -11.17 -1.59
C LEU A 274 7.64 -9.68 -1.54
N ASP A 275 7.38 -9.15 -0.34
CA ASP A 275 6.85 -7.80 -0.11
C ASP A 275 7.93 -6.79 0.31
N GLU A 276 7.70 -5.49 0.05
CA GLU A 276 8.66 -4.43 0.43
C GLU A 276 8.95 -4.48 1.94
N GLY A 277 10.23 -4.49 2.29
CA GLY A 277 10.68 -4.51 3.69
C GLY A 277 10.49 -5.83 4.45
N SER A 278 9.90 -6.87 3.83
CA SER A 278 9.61 -8.17 4.49
C SER A 278 10.82 -8.89 5.09
N LEU A 279 12.04 -8.50 4.71
CA LEU A 279 13.32 -9.04 5.21
C LEU A 279 14.29 -7.93 5.71
N ALA A 280 13.82 -6.69 5.92
CA ALA A 280 14.69 -5.51 6.08
C ALA A 280 15.68 -5.57 7.26
N ASP A 281 15.27 -6.16 8.39
CA ASP A 281 16.11 -6.28 9.59
C ASP A 281 17.26 -7.29 9.46
N LEU A 282 17.23 -8.17 8.43
CA LEU A 282 18.26 -9.20 8.21
C LEU A 282 19.51 -8.62 7.53
N GLY A 283 19.99 -7.45 7.98
CA GLY A 283 21.17 -6.79 7.44
C GLY A 283 22.47 -7.59 7.54
N GLY A 284 22.53 -8.59 8.45
CA GLY A 284 23.64 -9.54 8.56
C GLY A 284 23.61 -10.72 7.57
N LEU A 285 22.54 -10.89 6.80
CA LEU A 285 22.32 -12.07 5.96
C LEU A 285 23.27 -12.12 4.76
N HIS A 286 23.89 -13.27 4.55
CA HIS A 286 24.82 -13.56 3.45
C HIS A 286 24.25 -14.55 2.44
N VAL A 287 23.40 -15.49 2.88
CA VAL A 287 22.79 -16.54 2.05
C VAL A 287 21.27 -16.57 2.28
N LEU A 288 20.50 -16.42 1.20
CA LEU A 288 19.04 -16.55 1.20
C LEU A 288 18.62 -17.57 0.14
N ARG A 289 17.96 -18.66 0.56
CA ARG A 289 17.42 -19.68 -0.35
C ARG A 289 15.90 -19.73 -0.28
N LEU A 290 15.29 -19.51 -1.42
CA LEU A 290 13.84 -19.47 -1.67
C LEU A 290 13.43 -20.42 -2.82
N SER A 291 14.37 -21.20 -3.36
CA SER A 291 14.13 -22.14 -4.47
C SER A 291 13.05 -23.19 -4.15
N HIS A 292 12.27 -23.64 -5.14
CA HIS A 292 11.10 -24.50 -4.95
C HIS A 292 10.04 -23.87 -4.03
N ASN A 293 9.51 -22.73 -4.46
CA ASN A 293 8.30 -22.09 -3.93
C ASN A 293 7.38 -21.75 -5.12
N SER A 294 6.32 -20.98 -4.93
CA SER A 294 5.41 -20.50 -5.99
C SER A 294 5.49 -18.98 -6.18
N ILE A 295 6.67 -18.40 -5.95
CA ILE A 295 6.88 -16.95 -5.97
C ILE A 295 6.67 -16.46 -7.40
N ASN A 296 5.58 -15.72 -7.63
CA ASN A 296 5.26 -15.10 -8.93
C ASN A 296 5.46 -13.58 -8.91
N HIS A 297 5.50 -12.97 -7.72
CA HIS A 297 5.67 -11.53 -7.53
C HIS A 297 6.80 -11.21 -6.54
N ILE A 298 7.66 -10.26 -6.92
CA ILE A 298 8.66 -9.65 -6.04
C ILE A 298 8.47 -8.14 -6.13
N ALA A 299 8.17 -7.50 -5.00
CA ALA A 299 7.96 -6.07 -4.91
C ALA A 299 9.26 -5.27 -5.15
N GLU A 300 9.11 -4.03 -5.60
CA GLU A 300 10.20 -3.05 -5.64
C GLU A 300 10.72 -2.85 -4.20
N GLY A 301 12.04 -3.04 -3.98
CA GLY A 301 12.62 -2.97 -2.63
C GLY A 301 12.30 -4.16 -1.70
N ALA A 302 11.83 -5.31 -2.18
CA ALA A 302 11.62 -6.50 -1.33
C ALA A 302 12.88 -6.95 -0.57
N PHE A 303 14.07 -6.75 -1.17
CA PHE A 303 15.38 -7.09 -0.57
C PHE A 303 16.11 -5.89 0.07
N LYS A 304 15.44 -4.73 0.17
CA LYS A 304 15.98 -3.48 0.74
C LYS A 304 16.30 -3.66 2.22
N GLY A 305 17.60 -3.63 2.54
CA GLY A 305 18.12 -3.88 3.88
C GLY A 305 19.18 -4.99 3.92
N LEU A 306 19.14 -5.94 2.98
CA LEU A 306 20.03 -7.10 2.88
C LEU A 306 21.44 -6.76 2.34
N LYS A 307 22.07 -5.72 2.91
CA LYS A 307 23.31 -5.09 2.42
C LYS A 307 24.53 -6.02 2.36
N ASN A 308 24.52 -7.14 3.07
CA ASN A 308 25.61 -8.12 3.08
C ASN A 308 25.34 -9.37 2.23
N LEU A 309 24.17 -9.47 1.59
CA LEU A 309 23.77 -10.68 0.86
C LEU A 309 24.74 -10.97 -0.28
N ARG A 310 25.22 -12.21 -0.35
CA ARG A 310 26.15 -12.71 -1.37
C ARG A 310 25.47 -13.70 -2.31
N VAL A 311 24.60 -14.55 -1.78
CA VAL A 311 23.92 -15.61 -2.52
C VAL A 311 22.40 -15.50 -2.36
N LEU A 312 21.70 -15.39 -3.49
CA LEU A 312 20.24 -15.42 -3.59
C LEU A 312 19.81 -16.54 -4.54
N GLU A 313 19.09 -17.54 -4.02
CA GLU A 313 18.60 -18.68 -4.80
C GLU A 313 17.07 -18.65 -4.88
N LEU A 314 16.54 -18.47 -6.10
CA LEU A 314 15.12 -18.31 -6.44
C LEU A 314 14.67 -19.33 -7.51
N ASP A 315 15.40 -20.45 -7.64
CA ASP A 315 15.15 -21.45 -8.68
C ASP A 315 13.80 -22.16 -8.50
N HIS A 316 13.21 -22.67 -9.58
CA HIS A 316 11.95 -23.41 -9.57
C HIS A 316 10.84 -22.65 -8.82
N ASN A 317 10.57 -21.43 -9.29
CA ASN A 317 9.47 -20.58 -8.85
C ASN A 317 8.62 -20.18 -10.09
N ASP A 318 7.65 -19.28 -9.90
CA ASP A 318 6.74 -18.80 -10.95
C ASP A 318 7.09 -17.38 -11.43
N ILE A 319 8.34 -16.95 -11.24
CA ILE A 319 8.78 -15.58 -11.52
C ILE A 319 8.74 -15.31 -13.03
N SER A 320 8.08 -14.22 -13.41
CA SER A 320 7.97 -13.73 -14.79
C SER A 320 8.03 -12.20 -14.86
N GLY A 321 6.94 -11.51 -14.52
CA GLY A 321 6.80 -10.04 -14.63
C GLY A 321 7.83 -9.20 -13.86
N THR A 322 8.43 -9.77 -12.80
CA THR A 322 9.57 -9.16 -12.10
C THR A 322 10.78 -8.93 -13.01
N ILE A 323 11.01 -9.80 -13.99
CA ILE A 323 12.15 -9.73 -14.92
C ILE A 323 11.75 -9.13 -16.29
N GLU A 324 10.46 -9.25 -16.66
CA GLU A 324 9.92 -8.74 -17.93
C GLU A 324 9.57 -7.24 -17.92
N ASP A 325 9.29 -6.64 -16.75
CA ASP A 325 8.89 -5.22 -16.60
C ASP A 325 9.53 -4.52 -15.39
N THR A 326 9.59 -5.20 -14.25
CA THR A 326 9.79 -4.51 -12.96
C THR A 326 11.20 -3.92 -12.83
N ASN A 327 11.26 -2.60 -12.64
CA ASN A 327 12.47 -1.94 -12.16
C ASN A 327 12.61 -2.13 -10.65
N GLY A 328 13.85 -2.33 -10.18
CA GLY A 328 14.19 -2.15 -8.77
C GLY A 328 13.80 -3.27 -7.80
N ALA A 329 13.30 -4.42 -8.26
CA ALA A 329 13.03 -5.58 -7.39
C ALA A 329 14.27 -6.02 -6.59
N PHE A 330 15.46 -5.96 -7.21
CA PHE A 330 16.76 -6.28 -6.59
C PHE A 330 17.53 -5.05 -6.04
N THR A 331 16.85 -3.93 -5.76
CA THR A 331 17.53 -2.76 -5.16
C THR A 331 18.01 -3.03 -3.74
N GLY A 332 19.17 -2.48 -3.39
CA GLY A 332 19.84 -2.70 -2.11
C GLY A 332 20.74 -3.95 -2.05
N LEU A 333 20.80 -4.75 -3.12
CA LEU A 333 21.65 -5.95 -3.23
C LEU A 333 23.02 -5.65 -3.85
N GLU A 334 23.59 -4.48 -3.53
CA GLU A 334 24.86 -3.94 -4.05
C GLU A 334 26.07 -4.88 -3.89
N ASN A 335 25.98 -5.84 -2.95
CA ASN A 335 27.03 -6.78 -2.57
C ASN A 335 26.82 -8.21 -3.11
N LEU A 336 25.73 -8.47 -3.84
CA LEU A 336 25.36 -9.82 -4.30
C LEU A 336 26.34 -10.33 -5.37
N SER A 337 26.93 -11.51 -5.14
CA SER A 337 27.84 -12.15 -6.09
C SER A 337 27.16 -13.25 -6.91
N LYS A 338 26.12 -13.91 -6.38
CA LYS A 338 25.36 -14.98 -7.05
C LYS A 338 23.85 -14.76 -6.98
N LEU A 339 23.21 -14.77 -8.16
CA LEU A 339 21.76 -14.83 -8.34
C LEU A 339 21.40 -16.01 -9.25
N THR A 340 20.51 -16.88 -8.81
CA THR A 340 20.00 -18.00 -9.62
C THR A 340 18.47 -18.00 -9.65
N LEU A 341 17.94 -18.04 -10.87
CA LEU A 341 16.52 -17.94 -11.25
C LEU A 341 16.17 -19.10 -12.21
N PHE A 342 16.83 -20.25 -12.06
CA PHE A 342 16.65 -21.41 -12.95
C PHE A 342 15.21 -21.95 -12.88
N GLY A 343 14.67 -22.54 -13.94
CA GLY A 343 13.37 -23.24 -13.90
C GLY A 343 12.16 -22.35 -13.60
N ASN A 344 12.24 -21.05 -13.93
CA ASN A 344 11.21 -20.05 -13.67
C ASN A 344 10.28 -19.88 -14.90
N LYS A 345 9.55 -18.77 -15.00
CA LYS A 345 8.55 -18.50 -16.05
C LYS A 345 8.90 -17.26 -16.89
N ILE A 346 10.18 -16.87 -16.90
CA ILE A 346 10.67 -15.64 -17.53
C ILE A 346 10.62 -15.79 -19.06
N LYS A 347 9.80 -14.99 -19.74
CA LYS A 347 9.69 -14.99 -21.22
C LYS A 347 10.51 -13.88 -21.88
N SER A 348 10.89 -12.83 -21.15
CA SER A 348 11.81 -11.80 -21.64
C SER A 348 12.56 -11.09 -20.51
N VAL A 349 13.60 -10.34 -20.86
CA VAL A 349 14.46 -9.65 -19.88
C VAL A 349 14.51 -8.16 -20.19
N ALA A 350 14.01 -7.34 -19.27
CA ALA A 350 14.01 -5.88 -19.38
C ALA A 350 15.38 -5.26 -19.06
N LYS A 351 15.69 -4.14 -19.70
CA LYS A 351 16.95 -3.37 -19.54
C LYS A 351 17.24 -2.96 -18.09
N LYS A 352 16.21 -2.88 -17.25
CA LYS A 352 16.28 -2.46 -15.83
C LYS A 352 16.04 -3.57 -14.82
N ALA A 353 15.74 -4.80 -15.25
CA ALA A 353 15.36 -5.91 -14.37
C ALA A 353 16.35 -6.15 -13.22
N PHE A 354 17.65 -6.04 -13.52
CA PHE A 354 18.75 -6.30 -12.59
C PHE A 354 19.42 -5.02 -12.04
N SER A 355 18.69 -3.91 -11.96
CA SER A 355 19.22 -2.67 -11.37
C SER A 355 19.44 -2.83 -9.86
N GLY A 356 20.67 -2.57 -9.37
CA GLY A 356 21.08 -2.83 -7.99
C GLY A 356 22.00 -4.05 -7.82
N LEU A 357 22.35 -4.74 -8.93
CA LEU A 357 23.23 -5.92 -8.97
C LEU A 357 24.58 -5.64 -9.66
N GLU A 358 25.16 -4.47 -9.43
CA GLU A 358 26.40 -4.02 -10.08
C GLU A 358 27.62 -4.92 -9.79
N ALA A 359 27.66 -5.61 -8.63
CA ALA A 359 28.74 -6.49 -8.21
C ALA A 359 28.59 -7.98 -8.63
N LEU A 360 27.52 -8.32 -9.36
CA LEU A 360 27.16 -9.71 -9.65
C LEU A 360 28.21 -10.45 -10.51
N GLU A 361 28.65 -11.62 -10.05
CA GLU A 361 29.62 -12.47 -10.77
C GLU A 361 28.96 -13.71 -11.42
N HIS A 362 27.90 -14.25 -10.81
CA HIS A 362 27.15 -15.41 -11.27
C HIS A 362 25.67 -15.06 -11.45
N LEU A 363 25.17 -15.22 -12.68
CA LEU A 363 23.75 -15.13 -13.02
C LEU A 363 23.31 -16.41 -13.74
N ASN A 364 22.23 -17.02 -13.25
CA ASN A 364 21.64 -18.20 -13.89
C ASN A 364 20.17 -17.96 -14.25
N LEU A 365 19.89 -17.97 -15.55
CA LEU A 365 18.60 -17.85 -16.20
C LEU A 365 18.28 -19.11 -17.04
N GLY A 366 18.95 -20.24 -16.78
CA GLY A 366 18.69 -21.51 -17.46
C GLY A 366 17.27 -22.03 -17.20
N ASP A 367 16.78 -22.89 -18.09
CA ASP A 367 15.44 -23.50 -17.99
C ASP A 367 14.32 -22.43 -17.82
N ASN A 368 14.43 -21.37 -18.60
CA ASN A 368 13.39 -20.35 -18.77
C ASN A 368 13.15 -20.18 -20.27
N ALA A 369 11.88 -20.11 -20.69
CA ALA A 369 11.49 -19.96 -22.10
C ALA A 369 11.68 -18.52 -22.61
N ILE A 370 12.90 -17.99 -22.47
CA ILE A 370 13.28 -16.62 -22.82
C ILE A 370 13.21 -16.45 -24.33
N ARG A 371 12.44 -15.43 -24.76
CA ARG A 371 12.18 -15.10 -26.16
C ARG A 371 12.94 -13.87 -26.62
N SER A 372 13.12 -12.87 -25.75
CA SER A 372 13.91 -11.67 -26.07
C SER A 372 14.57 -11.03 -24.84
N ILE A 373 15.71 -10.38 -25.05
CA ILE A 373 16.51 -9.71 -24.02
C ILE A 373 16.83 -8.30 -24.55
N GLN A 374 16.41 -7.26 -23.83
CA GLN A 374 16.60 -5.88 -24.25
C GLN A 374 18.09 -5.48 -24.24
N ALA A 375 18.48 -4.64 -25.19
CA ALA A 375 19.84 -4.09 -25.28
C ALA A 375 20.30 -3.46 -23.96
N ASP A 376 21.52 -3.78 -23.53
CA ASP A 376 22.17 -3.40 -22.28
C ASP A 376 21.57 -3.97 -20.97
N ALA A 377 20.69 -4.98 -21.01
CA ALA A 377 20.09 -5.57 -19.80
C ALA A 377 21.11 -6.11 -18.77
N PHE A 378 22.34 -6.42 -19.21
CA PHE A 378 23.45 -6.87 -18.36
C PHE A 378 24.52 -5.80 -18.13
N ALA A 379 24.43 -4.61 -18.74
CA ALA A 379 25.54 -3.64 -18.80
C ALA A 379 25.94 -3.02 -17.45
N LYS A 380 25.09 -3.17 -16.41
CA LYS A 380 25.41 -2.81 -15.03
C LYS A 380 26.34 -3.82 -14.34
N MET A 381 26.29 -5.10 -14.72
CA MET A 381 27.02 -6.21 -14.08
C MET A 381 28.48 -6.25 -14.56
N LYS A 382 29.28 -5.26 -14.16
CA LYS A 382 30.67 -5.15 -14.63
C LYS A 382 31.57 -6.29 -14.14
N SER A 383 31.15 -7.02 -13.11
CA SER A 383 31.85 -8.17 -12.53
C SER A 383 31.41 -9.53 -13.09
N LEU A 384 30.48 -9.58 -14.05
CA LEU A 384 29.85 -10.83 -14.48
C LEU A 384 30.86 -11.80 -15.12
N ARG A 385 30.96 -13.02 -14.57
CA ARG A 385 31.89 -14.09 -15.03
C ARG A 385 31.17 -15.32 -15.57
N GLN A 386 29.93 -15.55 -15.15
CA GLN A 386 29.14 -16.71 -15.53
C GLN A 386 27.68 -16.28 -15.76
N LEU A 387 27.18 -16.53 -16.96
CA LEU A 387 25.82 -16.20 -17.39
C LEU A 387 25.18 -17.43 -18.03
N HIS A 388 24.47 -18.23 -17.22
CA HIS A 388 23.79 -19.40 -17.74
C HIS A 388 22.47 -18.99 -18.40
N ILE A 389 22.32 -19.31 -19.68
CA ILE A 389 21.07 -19.17 -20.44
C ILE A 389 20.85 -20.48 -21.19
N ASN A 390 19.66 -21.07 -21.06
CA ASN A 390 19.26 -22.23 -21.85
C ASN A 390 17.81 -22.00 -22.32
N SER A 391 17.64 -21.67 -23.60
CA SER A 391 16.34 -21.44 -24.23
C SER A 391 16.39 -21.74 -25.73
N ASP A 392 15.39 -22.48 -26.20
CA ASP A 392 15.12 -22.74 -27.62
C ASP A 392 14.13 -21.73 -28.23
N SER A 393 13.59 -20.83 -27.41
CA SER A 393 12.38 -20.06 -27.67
C SER A 393 12.65 -18.65 -28.22
N PHE A 394 13.89 -18.34 -28.60
CA PHE A 394 14.31 -16.99 -28.98
C PHE A 394 13.64 -16.46 -30.26
N LEU A 395 13.24 -15.19 -30.21
CA LEU A 395 12.95 -14.35 -31.37
C LEU A 395 14.27 -13.73 -31.83
N CYS A 396 14.82 -14.20 -32.96
CA CYS A 396 16.07 -13.73 -33.54
C CYS A 396 15.82 -12.55 -34.49
N ASP A 397 15.23 -11.48 -33.93
CA ASP A 397 14.99 -10.20 -34.59
C ASP A 397 16.16 -9.22 -34.36
N CYS A 398 16.03 -7.98 -34.86
CA CYS A 398 17.02 -6.94 -34.62
C CYS A 398 17.21 -6.57 -33.14
N GLN A 399 16.25 -6.87 -32.24
CA GLN A 399 16.38 -6.63 -30.80
C GLN A 399 17.35 -7.62 -30.14
N LEU A 400 17.54 -8.82 -30.71
CA LEU A 400 18.51 -9.80 -30.23
C LEU A 400 19.92 -9.64 -30.81
N LYS A 401 20.07 -8.86 -31.91
CA LYS A 401 21.32 -8.69 -32.70
C LYS A 401 22.58 -8.37 -31.88
N TRP A 402 22.45 -7.65 -30.77
CA TRP A 402 23.57 -7.24 -29.91
C TRP A 402 24.10 -8.38 -29.03
N LEU A 403 23.28 -9.40 -28.74
CA LEU A 403 23.58 -10.39 -27.71
C LEU A 403 24.69 -11.39 -28.11
N PRO A 404 24.71 -12.00 -29.32
CA PRO A 404 25.79 -12.91 -29.71
C PRO A 404 27.20 -12.29 -29.65
N PRO A 405 27.48 -11.10 -30.22
CA PRO A 405 28.82 -10.53 -30.16
C PRO A 405 29.20 -10.08 -28.73
N TRP A 406 28.25 -9.54 -27.96
CA TRP A 406 28.50 -9.17 -26.56
C TRP A 406 28.86 -10.38 -25.68
N LEU A 407 28.18 -11.52 -25.86
CA LEU A 407 28.51 -12.76 -25.14
C LEU A 407 29.93 -13.26 -25.43
N VAL A 408 30.38 -13.12 -26.68
CA VAL A 408 31.76 -13.48 -27.09
C VAL A 408 32.78 -12.49 -26.55
N GLU A 409 32.48 -11.18 -26.56
CA GLU A 409 33.33 -10.12 -26.00
C GLU A 409 33.55 -10.29 -24.48
N LYS A 410 32.60 -10.91 -23.77
CA LYS A 410 32.67 -11.19 -22.33
C LYS A 410 33.09 -12.61 -21.97
N GLU A 411 33.46 -13.44 -22.94
CA GLU A 411 33.82 -14.86 -22.77
C GLU A 411 32.69 -15.74 -22.14
N LEU A 412 31.44 -15.27 -22.18
CA LEU A 412 30.27 -15.90 -21.54
C LEU A 412 29.62 -17.00 -22.39
N GLN A 413 29.96 -17.10 -23.68
CA GLN A 413 29.31 -18.01 -24.64
C GLN A 413 29.32 -19.49 -24.24
N SER A 414 30.29 -19.92 -23.42
CA SER A 414 30.40 -21.30 -22.93
C SER A 414 29.27 -21.71 -21.97
N PHE A 415 28.51 -20.75 -21.42
CA PHE A 415 27.39 -20.98 -20.51
C PHE A 415 26.02 -20.79 -21.19
N VAL A 416 25.99 -20.45 -22.49
CA VAL A 416 24.78 -20.07 -23.22
C VAL A 416 24.41 -21.10 -24.30
N VAL A 417 23.30 -21.78 -24.09
CA VAL A 417 22.61 -22.60 -25.10
C VAL A 417 21.38 -21.81 -25.57
N ALA A 418 21.52 -21.12 -26.70
CA ALA A 418 20.47 -20.29 -27.26
C ALA A 418 20.24 -20.63 -28.73
N THR A 419 19.02 -21.02 -29.08
CA THR A 419 18.58 -21.24 -30.47
C THR A 419 17.32 -20.43 -30.79
N CYS A 420 17.20 -20.03 -32.06
CA CYS A 420 16.04 -19.30 -32.55
C CYS A 420 14.82 -20.24 -32.68
N ALA A 421 13.67 -19.83 -32.15
CA ALA A 421 12.38 -20.37 -32.54
C ALA A 421 11.83 -19.67 -33.79
N HIS A 422 12.07 -18.35 -33.88
CA HIS A 422 11.56 -17.49 -34.95
C HIS A 422 12.62 -16.45 -35.39
N PRO A 423 12.55 -15.90 -36.61
CA PRO A 423 11.65 -16.28 -37.71
C PRO A 423 11.91 -17.72 -38.20
N GLU A 424 10.94 -18.34 -38.90
CA GLU A 424 11.04 -19.74 -39.37
C GLU A 424 12.31 -19.98 -40.22
N SER A 425 12.78 -18.97 -40.95
CA SER A 425 14.03 -19.01 -41.73
C SER A 425 15.31 -19.17 -40.89
N LEU A 426 15.25 -18.88 -39.59
CA LEU A 426 16.34 -19.03 -38.62
C LEU A 426 16.12 -20.15 -37.60
N LYS A 427 14.96 -20.82 -37.64
CA LYS A 427 14.51 -21.80 -36.65
C LYS A 427 15.53 -22.93 -36.40
N SER A 428 15.69 -23.28 -35.13
CA SER A 428 16.64 -24.26 -34.59
C SER A 428 18.14 -23.95 -34.85
N LYS A 429 18.49 -22.82 -35.48
CA LYS A 429 19.88 -22.34 -35.54
C LYS A 429 20.28 -21.76 -34.18
N SER A 430 21.53 -21.98 -33.77
CA SER A 430 22.08 -21.26 -32.63
C SER A 430 22.28 -19.79 -32.95
N ILE A 431 22.07 -18.89 -31.98
CA ILE A 431 22.24 -17.44 -32.16
C ILE A 431 23.66 -17.05 -32.60
N PHE A 432 24.67 -17.88 -32.27
CA PHE A 432 26.06 -17.71 -32.68
C PHE A 432 26.35 -18.13 -34.14
N ALA A 433 25.40 -18.80 -34.79
CA ALA A 433 25.48 -19.25 -36.19
C ALA A 433 24.60 -18.41 -37.14
N VAL A 434 23.96 -17.35 -36.63
CA VAL A 434 23.17 -16.40 -37.42
C VAL A 434 24.05 -15.20 -37.78
N LEU A 435 24.01 -14.78 -39.06
CA LEU A 435 24.77 -13.62 -39.52
C LEU A 435 24.17 -12.31 -38.95
N PRO A 436 24.97 -11.30 -38.58
CA PRO A 436 24.47 -10.04 -38.02
C PRO A 436 23.40 -9.34 -38.88
N GLU A 437 23.43 -9.53 -40.20
CA GLU A 437 22.52 -8.96 -41.18
C GLU A 437 21.15 -9.69 -41.21
N SER A 438 21.08 -10.93 -40.70
CA SER A 438 19.84 -11.72 -40.66
C SER A 438 18.93 -11.37 -39.47
N PHE A 439 19.44 -10.61 -38.48
CA PHE A 439 18.67 -10.10 -37.36
C PHE A 439 17.93 -8.80 -37.76
N VAL A 440 16.75 -8.94 -38.36
CA VAL A 440 15.89 -7.86 -38.86
C VAL A 440 14.64 -7.66 -37.99
N CYS A 441 13.94 -6.53 -38.12
CA CYS A 441 12.69 -6.21 -37.39
C CYS A 441 11.57 -5.82 -38.36
N ASP A 442 11.48 -6.52 -39.50
CA ASP A 442 10.47 -6.27 -40.53
C ASP A 442 9.07 -6.76 -40.12
N ASP A 443 9.00 -7.50 -39.00
CA ASP A 443 7.80 -8.10 -38.40
C ASP A 443 7.76 -7.77 -36.88
N VAL A 444 6.56 -7.55 -36.32
CA VAL A 444 6.32 -7.25 -34.90
C VAL A 444 5.43 -8.31 -34.21
N PRO A 445 5.89 -9.58 -34.14
CA PRO A 445 5.05 -10.69 -33.70
C PRO A 445 4.88 -10.74 -32.17
N LYS A 446 5.67 -9.98 -31.40
CA LYS A 446 5.44 -9.72 -29.97
C LYS A 446 4.51 -8.50 -29.81
N PRO A 447 3.54 -8.48 -28.86
CA PRO A 447 2.58 -7.39 -28.73
C PRO A 447 3.24 -6.04 -28.45
N GLN A 448 2.73 -4.96 -29.03
CA GLN A 448 3.12 -3.58 -28.76
C GLN A 448 1.91 -2.77 -28.28
N ILE A 449 2.03 -2.12 -27.13
CA ILE A 449 0.95 -1.30 -26.54
C ILE A 449 0.88 0.05 -27.27
N ILE A 450 -0.29 0.34 -27.83
CA ILE A 450 -0.62 1.59 -28.54
C ILE A 450 -1.28 2.57 -27.57
N ILE A 451 -2.23 2.10 -26.75
CA ILE A 451 -2.97 2.92 -25.77
C ILE A 451 -2.62 2.44 -24.37
N GLN A 452 -2.03 3.33 -23.59
CA GLN A 452 -1.69 3.13 -22.18
C GLN A 452 -2.92 3.40 -21.29
N PRO A 453 -3.06 2.74 -20.13
CA PRO A 453 -4.05 3.12 -19.14
C PRO A 453 -3.63 4.42 -18.45
N GLU A 454 -4.57 5.36 -18.32
CA GLU A 454 -4.35 6.66 -17.68
C GLU A 454 -4.46 6.57 -16.16
N THR A 455 -3.79 7.46 -15.43
CA THR A 455 -3.96 7.61 -13.97
C THR A 455 -5.25 8.38 -13.68
N THR A 456 -6.04 7.93 -12.71
CA THR A 456 -7.41 8.42 -12.48
C THR A 456 -7.67 8.68 -11.00
N VAL A 457 -8.42 9.76 -10.72
CA VAL A 457 -9.04 10.00 -9.42
C VAL A 457 -10.52 9.60 -9.53
N ALA A 458 -10.97 8.71 -8.66
CA ALA A 458 -12.36 8.27 -8.57
C ALA A 458 -13.07 8.94 -7.40
N VAL A 459 -14.38 9.17 -7.53
CA VAL A 459 -15.25 9.50 -6.40
C VAL A 459 -15.82 8.20 -5.84
N LEU A 460 -15.83 8.06 -4.51
CA LEU A 460 -16.36 6.89 -3.82
C LEU A 460 -17.77 6.52 -4.32
N GLY A 461 -17.97 5.23 -4.63
CA GLY A 461 -19.23 4.68 -5.14
C GLY A 461 -19.52 4.93 -6.62
N LYS A 462 -18.64 5.59 -7.39
CA LYS A 462 -18.78 5.72 -8.86
C LYS A 462 -18.11 4.57 -9.61
N ASP A 463 -18.50 4.38 -10.87
CA ASP A 463 -17.86 3.44 -11.81
C ASP A 463 -16.68 4.12 -12.52
N ILE A 464 -15.56 3.41 -12.70
CA ILE A 464 -14.42 3.85 -13.54
C ILE A 464 -14.01 2.78 -14.55
N ARG A 465 -13.20 3.18 -15.53
CA ARG A 465 -12.70 2.31 -16.60
C ARG A 465 -11.23 2.58 -16.91
N PHE A 466 -10.40 1.55 -16.92
CA PHE A 466 -9.05 1.63 -17.51
C PHE A 466 -9.05 0.98 -18.89
N THR A 467 -8.79 1.76 -19.93
CA THR A 467 -8.65 1.29 -21.32
C THR A 467 -7.19 0.96 -21.62
N CYS A 468 -6.94 -0.09 -22.40
CA CYS A 468 -5.61 -0.41 -22.90
C CYS A 468 -5.70 -1.14 -24.25
N SER A 469 -4.86 -0.75 -25.22
CA SER A 469 -4.90 -1.31 -26.58
C SER A 469 -3.50 -1.69 -27.07
N ALA A 470 -3.41 -2.77 -27.84
CA ALA A 470 -2.16 -3.22 -28.44
C ALA A 470 -2.35 -3.83 -29.83
N ALA A 471 -1.26 -3.83 -30.58
CA ALA A 471 -1.11 -4.46 -31.89
C ALA A 471 -0.13 -5.63 -31.85
N SER A 472 -0.33 -6.58 -32.76
CA SER A 472 0.70 -7.53 -33.20
C SER A 472 0.44 -7.91 -34.65
N SER A 473 1.51 -8.10 -35.43
CA SER A 473 1.43 -8.69 -36.78
C SER A 473 1.24 -10.21 -36.76
N SER A 474 1.48 -10.86 -35.62
CA SER A 474 1.16 -12.28 -35.47
C SER A 474 -0.35 -12.47 -35.33
N SER A 475 -0.90 -13.44 -36.06
CA SER A 475 -2.26 -13.97 -35.86
C SER A 475 -2.45 -14.72 -34.54
N SER A 476 -1.43 -14.80 -33.69
CA SER A 476 -1.52 -15.37 -32.34
C SER A 476 -2.45 -14.54 -31.46
N PRO A 477 -3.45 -15.15 -30.77
CA PRO A 477 -4.37 -14.39 -29.94
C PRO A 477 -3.62 -13.66 -28.81
N MET A 478 -3.92 -12.37 -28.67
CA MET A 478 -3.43 -11.55 -27.54
C MET A 478 -4.34 -11.73 -26.34
N MET A 479 -3.82 -12.32 -25.27
CA MET A 479 -4.50 -12.50 -24.00
C MET A 479 -4.06 -11.43 -23.00
N PHE A 480 -5.04 -10.80 -22.36
CA PHE A 480 -4.85 -9.92 -21.21
C PHE A 480 -4.97 -10.78 -19.93
N ILE A 481 -4.23 -10.45 -18.88
CA ILE A 481 -4.27 -11.24 -17.62
C ILE A 481 -5.66 -11.22 -16.97
N GLU A 482 -6.42 -10.13 -17.17
CA GLU A 482 -7.83 -10.02 -16.78
C GLU A 482 -8.71 -9.90 -18.04
N ASN A 483 -9.66 -10.82 -18.20
CA ASN A 483 -10.30 -11.14 -19.49
C ASN A 483 -11.47 -10.20 -19.87
N PHE A 484 -11.21 -9.10 -20.59
CA PHE A 484 -12.25 -8.30 -21.27
C PHE A 484 -11.79 -7.67 -22.62
N ALA A 485 -11.35 -8.49 -23.57
CA ALA A 485 -10.88 -8.01 -24.88
C ALA A 485 -12.01 -7.84 -25.92
N HIS A 486 -12.10 -6.66 -26.53
CA HIS A 486 -12.76 -6.43 -27.82
C HIS A 486 -11.70 -6.43 -28.93
N VAL A 487 -11.89 -7.29 -29.93
CA VAL A 487 -11.03 -7.39 -31.12
C VAL A 487 -11.55 -6.46 -32.20
N ARG A 488 -10.66 -5.69 -32.84
CA ARG A 488 -10.95 -4.95 -34.07
C ARG A 488 -9.78 -5.13 -35.04
N ALA A 489 -9.89 -6.14 -35.90
CA ALA A 489 -8.99 -6.26 -37.04
C ALA A 489 -9.12 -5.00 -37.93
N LYS A 490 -7.99 -4.49 -38.39
CA LYS A 490 -7.90 -3.59 -39.56
C LYS A 490 -7.45 -4.42 -40.74
N ASP A 491 -7.92 -4.07 -41.94
CA ASP A 491 -7.47 -4.73 -43.16
C ASP A 491 -6.00 -4.37 -43.44
N GLY A 492 -5.10 -5.34 -43.31
CA GLY A 492 -3.66 -5.18 -43.54
C GLY A 492 -2.79 -5.62 -42.36
N GLU A 493 -2.53 -6.93 -42.27
CA GLU A 493 -1.46 -7.62 -41.52
C GLU A 493 -1.33 -7.40 -39.99
N VAL A 494 -1.97 -6.40 -39.38
CA VAL A 494 -1.81 -6.09 -37.94
C VAL A 494 -3.12 -6.24 -37.17
N MET A 495 -3.13 -7.16 -36.21
CA MET A 495 -4.25 -7.42 -35.31
C MET A 495 -4.25 -6.45 -34.14
N GLU A 496 -5.29 -5.62 -34.01
CA GLU A 496 -5.47 -4.68 -32.89
C GLU A 496 -6.53 -5.19 -31.89
N TYR A 497 -6.15 -5.24 -30.61
CA TYR A 497 -6.99 -5.67 -29.49
C TYR A 497 -7.08 -4.54 -28.47
N THR A 498 -8.28 -4.30 -27.92
CA THR A 498 -8.51 -3.34 -26.82
C THR A 498 -9.18 -4.06 -25.66
N THR A 499 -8.62 -3.94 -24.45
CA THR A 499 -9.29 -4.32 -23.20
C THR A 499 -9.84 -3.08 -22.49
N ILE A 500 -10.87 -3.27 -21.68
CA ILE A 500 -11.32 -2.27 -20.72
C ILE A 500 -11.58 -2.96 -19.38
N LEU A 501 -10.82 -2.60 -18.34
CA LEU A 501 -11.11 -3.01 -16.97
C LEU A 501 -12.19 -2.08 -16.40
N HIS A 502 -13.39 -2.62 -16.14
CA HIS A 502 -14.51 -1.89 -15.54
C HIS A 502 -14.57 -2.16 -14.03
N LEU A 503 -14.21 -1.16 -13.21
CA LEU A 503 -14.46 -1.21 -11.76
C LEU A 503 -15.78 -0.51 -11.47
N ARG A 504 -16.74 -1.22 -10.86
CA ARG A 504 -18.05 -0.67 -10.51
C ARG A 504 -18.15 -0.36 -9.02
N HIS A 505 -18.84 0.71 -8.66
CA HIS A 505 -18.99 1.17 -7.28
C HIS A 505 -17.66 1.22 -6.51
N VAL A 506 -16.69 1.99 -7.01
CA VAL A 506 -15.32 2.05 -6.47
C VAL A 506 -15.30 2.34 -4.97
N THR A 507 -14.50 1.54 -4.26
CA THR A 507 -14.24 1.65 -2.81
C THR A 507 -12.75 1.81 -2.55
N PHE A 508 -12.33 2.23 -1.35
CA PHE A 508 -10.92 2.32 -0.97
C PHE A 508 -10.13 1.02 -1.18
N ALA A 509 -10.78 -0.15 -1.10
CA ALA A 509 -10.15 -1.45 -1.38
C ALA A 509 -9.70 -1.63 -2.85
N HIS A 510 -10.14 -0.75 -3.76
CA HIS A 510 -9.70 -0.69 -5.14
C HIS A 510 -8.53 0.30 -5.36
N GLU A 511 -8.11 1.08 -4.34
CA GLU A 511 -7.02 2.03 -4.51
C GLU A 511 -5.68 1.29 -4.76
N GLY A 512 -4.86 1.78 -5.69
CA GLY A 512 -3.60 1.13 -6.00
C GLY A 512 -2.99 1.50 -7.36
N ARG A 513 -2.10 0.62 -7.84
CA ARG A 513 -1.41 0.74 -9.13
C ARG A 513 -1.83 -0.39 -10.06
N TYR A 514 -2.57 -0.05 -11.11
CA TYR A 514 -3.03 -0.96 -12.15
C TYR A 514 -2.03 -1.01 -13.31
N GLN A 515 -1.87 -2.17 -13.94
CA GLN A 515 -1.00 -2.35 -15.10
C GLN A 515 -1.67 -3.29 -16.11
N CYS A 516 -1.76 -2.83 -17.36
CA CYS A 516 -2.20 -3.67 -18.47
C CYS A 516 -1.04 -4.56 -18.92
N ILE A 517 -1.27 -5.87 -18.97
CA ILE A 517 -0.27 -6.87 -19.33
C ILE A 517 -0.86 -7.77 -20.41
N ILE A 518 -0.17 -7.85 -21.54
CA ILE A 518 -0.66 -8.45 -22.79
C ILE A 518 0.34 -9.51 -23.25
N THR A 519 -0.12 -10.73 -23.46
CA THR A 519 0.71 -11.88 -23.86
C THR A 519 0.15 -12.49 -25.14
N ASN A 520 1.02 -12.80 -26.10
CA ASN A 520 0.75 -13.80 -27.13
C ASN A 520 1.85 -14.89 -27.10
N HIS A 521 1.91 -15.77 -28.11
CA HIS A 521 2.94 -16.81 -28.16
C HIS A 521 4.39 -16.26 -28.10
N PHE A 522 4.64 -15.06 -28.64
CA PHE A 522 5.97 -14.48 -28.80
C PHE A 522 6.47 -13.72 -27.57
N GLY A 523 5.60 -13.46 -26.59
CA GLY A 523 6.00 -12.91 -25.28
C GLY A 523 4.96 -11.98 -24.67
N SER A 524 5.31 -11.41 -23.51
CA SER A 524 4.48 -10.49 -22.73
C SER A 524 4.99 -9.04 -22.84
N THR A 525 4.08 -8.08 -22.94
CA THR A 525 4.35 -6.63 -22.96
C THR A 525 3.47 -5.93 -21.92
N TYR A 526 4.02 -4.89 -21.29
CA TYR A 526 3.52 -4.29 -20.06
C TYR A 526 3.33 -2.78 -20.24
N SER A 527 2.24 -2.23 -19.69
CA SER A 527 1.94 -0.80 -19.77
C SER A 527 2.70 0.02 -18.72
N SER A 528 2.63 1.35 -18.84
CA SER A 528 2.84 2.21 -17.68
C SER A 528 1.85 1.87 -16.56
N LYS A 529 2.28 1.99 -15.30
CA LYS A 529 1.45 1.71 -14.12
C LYS A 529 0.54 2.92 -13.83
N ALA A 530 -0.75 2.76 -14.08
CA ALA A 530 -1.78 3.75 -13.77
C ALA A 530 -2.10 3.74 -12.27
N ARG A 531 -2.15 4.90 -11.61
CA ARG A 531 -2.66 4.96 -10.23
C ARG A 531 -4.17 5.20 -10.24
N LEU A 532 -4.90 4.45 -9.41
CA LEU A 532 -6.22 4.84 -8.95
C LEU A 532 -6.05 5.49 -7.57
N THR A 533 -6.67 6.65 -7.36
CA THR A 533 -6.84 7.28 -6.03
C THR A 533 -8.33 7.50 -5.80
N VAL A 534 -8.84 7.21 -4.60
CA VAL A 534 -10.28 7.19 -4.30
C VAL A 534 -10.62 8.29 -3.30
N ASN A 535 -11.37 9.29 -3.74
CA ASN A 535 -11.72 10.47 -2.97
C ASN A 535 -13.19 10.44 -2.51
N VAL A 536 -13.48 11.08 -1.39
CA VAL A 536 -14.84 11.33 -0.88
C VAL A 536 -15.26 12.75 -1.25
N LEU A 537 -16.45 12.89 -1.85
CA LEU A 537 -17.04 14.20 -2.17
C LEU A 537 -17.30 14.99 -0.88
N PRO A 538 -17.09 16.32 -0.84
CA PRO A 538 -17.31 17.09 0.39
C PRO A 538 -18.78 17.07 0.86
N SER A 539 -19.00 16.96 2.17
CA SER A 539 -20.30 17.10 2.84
C SER A 539 -20.22 18.13 3.97
N PHE A 540 -21.25 18.98 4.10
CA PHE A 540 -21.27 19.97 5.18
C PHE A 540 -21.57 19.32 6.53
N ILE A 541 -20.65 19.51 7.49
CA ILE A 541 -20.88 19.29 8.93
C ILE A 541 -21.69 20.47 9.49
N LYS A 542 -21.40 21.68 9.00
CA LYS A 542 -22.11 22.92 9.34
C LYS A 542 -22.29 23.78 8.10
N THR A 543 -23.48 24.33 7.93
CA THR A 543 -23.78 25.39 6.95
C THR A 543 -23.94 26.74 7.66
N PRO A 544 -23.69 27.86 6.97
CA PRO A 544 -24.09 29.16 7.49
C PRO A 544 -25.61 29.29 7.55
N HIS A 545 -26.08 30.23 8.37
CA HIS A 545 -27.49 30.54 8.60
C HIS A 545 -27.68 32.06 8.60
N ASP A 546 -28.87 32.56 8.29
CA ASP A 546 -29.15 34.01 8.25
C ASP A 546 -28.89 34.68 9.61
N ILE A 547 -28.24 35.85 9.59
CA ILE A 547 -27.86 36.62 10.79
C ILE A 547 -28.42 38.04 10.69
N THR A 548 -28.99 38.53 11.79
CA THR A 548 -29.29 39.97 11.97
C THR A 548 -28.40 40.53 13.06
N SER A 549 -27.54 41.50 12.71
CA SER A 549 -26.52 42.11 13.57
C SER A 549 -26.79 43.61 13.77
N ARG A 550 -26.22 44.23 14.80
CA ARG A 550 -26.22 45.70 14.96
C ARG A 550 -24.88 46.28 14.49
N THR A 551 -24.88 47.55 14.08
CA THR A 551 -23.65 48.28 13.78
C THR A 551 -22.71 48.26 15.00
N GLY A 552 -21.42 48.01 14.78
CA GLY A 552 -20.41 47.91 15.83
C GLY A 552 -20.38 46.60 16.63
N THR A 553 -21.29 45.65 16.39
CA THR A 553 -21.22 44.30 16.99
C THR A 553 -20.41 43.34 16.12
N THR A 554 -20.34 42.05 16.47
CA THR A 554 -19.63 41.02 15.69
C THR A 554 -20.62 40.00 15.13
N ALA A 555 -20.53 39.73 13.82
CA ALA A 555 -21.25 38.63 13.17
C ALA A 555 -20.35 37.39 13.07
N ARG A 556 -20.93 36.19 13.21
CA ARG A 556 -20.24 34.89 13.20
C ARG A 556 -20.97 33.93 12.25
N LEU A 557 -20.41 33.67 11.08
CA LEU A 557 -20.88 32.66 10.13
C LEU A 557 -20.04 31.39 10.31
N GLU A 558 -20.69 30.25 10.49
CA GLU A 558 -20.02 28.94 10.59
C GLU A 558 -20.12 28.21 9.26
N CYS A 559 -19.05 27.54 8.80
CA CYS A 559 -19.10 26.63 7.67
C CYS A 559 -18.00 25.59 7.77
N ALA A 560 -18.40 24.34 8.03
CA ALA A 560 -17.52 23.20 8.26
C ALA A 560 -17.90 22.09 7.27
N ALA A 561 -16.91 21.42 6.69
CA ALA A 561 -17.15 20.30 5.77
C ALA A 561 -16.14 19.16 5.97
N GLU A 562 -16.63 17.94 5.90
CA GLU A 562 -15.83 16.72 5.82
C GLU A 562 -15.62 16.32 4.34
N GLY A 563 -14.69 15.42 4.10
CA GLY A 563 -14.32 14.94 2.77
C GLY A 563 -12.87 14.47 2.74
N ASP A 564 -12.50 13.69 1.73
CA ASP A 564 -11.14 13.15 1.58
C ASP A 564 -10.65 13.31 0.13
N PRO A 565 -9.58 14.07 -0.16
CA PRO A 565 -8.85 14.95 0.77
C PRO A 565 -9.74 15.99 1.46
N THR A 566 -9.32 16.46 2.63
CA THR A 566 -10.03 17.47 3.43
C THR A 566 -10.40 18.69 2.56
N PRO A 567 -11.67 19.12 2.55
CA PRO A 567 -12.12 20.19 1.68
C PRO A 567 -11.57 21.56 2.11
N GLN A 568 -11.24 22.38 1.13
CA GLN A 568 -10.93 23.79 1.35
C GLN A 568 -12.24 24.60 1.38
N ILE A 569 -12.38 25.43 2.42
CA ILE A 569 -13.50 26.35 2.59
C ILE A 569 -13.17 27.69 1.92
N ALA A 570 -14.04 28.15 1.03
CA ALA A 570 -13.96 29.45 0.37
C ALA A 570 -15.26 30.23 0.54
N TRP A 571 -15.16 31.54 0.78
CA TRP A 571 -16.30 32.43 0.97
C TRP A 571 -16.44 33.44 -0.18
N GLN A 572 -17.68 33.77 -0.52
CA GLN A 572 -18.06 34.85 -1.43
C GLN A 572 -19.13 35.74 -0.78
N LYS A 573 -19.18 37.02 -1.16
CA LYS A 573 -20.24 37.98 -0.79
C LYS A 573 -20.93 38.46 -2.07
N ASP A 574 -22.25 38.31 -2.13
CA ASP A 574 -23.11 38.73 -3.26
C ASP A 574 -22.63 38.18 -4.62
N GLY A 575 -22.07 36.95 -4.62
CA GLY A 575 -21.49 36.28 -5.80
C GLY A 575 -20.08 36.74 -6.19
N GLY A 576 -19.48 37.69 -5.45
CA GLY A 576 -18.13 38.19 -5.66
C GLY A 576 -17.16 37.88 -4.51
N THR A 577 -15.91 38.29 -4.69
CA THR A 577 -14.83 38.15 -3.68
C THR A 577 -14.48 39.46 -2.98
N ASP A 578 -15.33 40.48 -3.08
CA ASP A 578 -15.10 41.80 -2.49
C ASP A 578 -15.82 41.93 -1.14
N PHE A 579 -15.03 42.04 -0.08
CA PHE A 579 -15.50 42.11 1.31
C PHE A 579 -15.07 43.46 1.91
N PRO A 580 -15.99 44.41 2.18
CA PRO A 580 -15.64 45.69 2.80
C PRO A 580 -14.89 45.50 4.13
N ALA A 581 -15.40 44.61 5.00
CA ALA A 581 -14.71 44.17 6.22
C ALA A 581 -13.28 43.63 6.01
N ALA A 582 -12.94 43.03 4.87
CA ALA A 582 -11.56 42.57 4.62
C ALA A 582 -10.62 43.74 4.31
N ARG A 583 -11.08 44.74 3.55
CA ARG A 583 -10.32 45.96 3.25
C ARG A 583 -9.94 46.71 4.53
N GLU A 584 -10.87 46.75 5.49
CA GLU A 584 -10.69 47.38 6.80
C GLU A 584 -10.09 46.47 7.87
N ARG A 585 -9.73 45.21 7.52
CA ARG A 585 -9.19 44.18 8.45
C ARG A 585 -10.11 43.78 9.61
N ARG A 586 -11.40 44.06 9.49
CA ARG A 586 -12.49 43.65 10.40
C ARG A 586 -12.92 42.19 10.20
N MET A 587 -12.59 41.60 9.06
CA MET A 587 -12.86 40.20 8.73
C MET A 587 -11.76 39.27 9.27
N HIS A 588 -12.15 38.18 9.95
CA HIS A 588 -11.25 37.17 10.48
C HIS A 588 -11.74 35.76 10.14
N VAL A 589 -10.82 34.90 9.67
CA VAL A 589 -11.04 33.46 9.49
C VAL A 589 -10.05 32.75 10.41
N MET A 590 -10.55 31.92 11.32
CA MET A 590 -9.70 31.14 12.24
C MET A 590 -9.32 29.81 11.54
N PRO A 591 -8.02 29.48 11.40
CA PRO A 591 -7.58 28.35 10.56
C PRO A 591 -8.13 26.97 10.96
N ASP A 592 -8.38 26.77 12.26
CA ASP A 592 -8.68 25.45 12.84
C ASP A 592 -10.16 25.30 13.29
N ASP A 593 -10.99 26.34 13.07
CA ASP A 593 -12.24 26.55 13.84
C ASP A 593 -13.52 26.62 12.96
N ASP A 594 -13.38 26.46 11.63
CA ASP A 594 -14.47 26.48 10.62
C ASP A 594 -15.41 27.70 10.67
N VAL A 595 -14.88 28.85 11.09
CA VAL A 595 -15.68 30.05 11.38
C VAL A 595 -15.10 31.31 10.72
N PHE A 596 -16.03 32.08 10.14
CA PHE A 596 -15.85 33.38 9.52
C PHE A 596 -16.49 34.45 10.43
N PHE A 597 -15.70 35.43 10.87
CA PHE A 597 -16.16 36.55 11.68
C PHE A 597 -16.05 37.88 10.93
N ILE A 598 -17.02 38.77 11.15
CA ILE A 598 -16.89 40.20 10.88
C ILE A 598 -17.03 40.94 12.22
N THR A 599 -15.97 41.59 12.68
CA THR A 599 -15.97 42.49 13.83
C THR A 599 -16.39 43.90 13.40
N ASP A 600 -16.85 44.74 14.34
CA ASP A 600 -17.29 46.12 14.05
C ASP A 600 -18.17 46.20 12.78
N VAL A 601 -19.27 45.43 12.76
CA VAL A 601 -20.13 45.28 11.58
C VAL A 601 -20.67 46.64 11.12
N LYS A 602 -20.67 46.89 9.81
CA LYS A 602 -21.16 48.11 9.15
C LYS A 602 -22.27 47.79 8.15
N ILE A 603 -23.06 48.79 7.77
CA ILE A 603 -24.16 48.64 6.78
C ILE A 603 -23.66 48.08 5.44
N GLU A 604 -22.45 48.42 5.01
CA GLU A 604 -21.79 47.89 3.79
C GLU A 604 -21.49 46.38 3.83
N ASP A 605 -21.42 45.77 5.02
CA ASP A 605 -21.20 44.33 5.16
C ASP A 605 -22.49 43.52 4.90
N MET A 606 -23.66 44.18 4.82
CA MET A 606 -24.95 43.56 4.48
C MET A 606 -24.89 42.86 3.11
N GLY A 607 -25.40 41.65 2.99
CA GLY A 607 -25.39 40.86 1.75
C GLY A 607 -25.56 39.36 1.96
N VAL A 608 -25.50 38.60 0.87
CA VAL A 608 -25.55 37.13 0.86
C VAL A 608 -24.13 36.56 0.87
N TYR A 609 -23.78 35.86 1.94
CA TYR A 609 -22.52 35.17 2.14
C TYR A 609 -22.67 33.71 1.71
N SER A 610 -21.85 33.29 0.76
CA SER A 610 -21.89 31.95 0.16
C SER A 610 -20.61 31.19 0.52
N CYS A 611 -20.75 30.06 1.20
CA CYS A 611 -19.66 29.16 1.54
C CYS A 611 -19.58 28.02 0.52
N THR A 612 -18.42 27.84 -0.11
CA THR A 612 -18.09 26.69 -0.95
C THR A 612 -17.09 25.80 -0.21
N ALA A 613 -17.39 24.51 -0.10
CA ALA A 613 -16.42 23.49 0.34
C ALA A 613 -15.98 22.67 -0.88
N GLN A 614 -14.68 22.58 -1.16
CA GLN A 614 -14.14 21.95 -2.38
C GLN A 614 -12.94 21.04 -2.11
N ASN A 615 -12.92 19.87 -2.76
CA ASN A 615 -11.75 19.02 -2.90
C ASN A 615 -11.68 18.44 -4.34
N PRO A 616 -10.70 17.58 -4.70
CA PRO A 616 -10.61 17.04 -6.06
C PRO A 616 -11.71 16.05 -6.48
N ALA A 617 -12.62 15.65 -5.59
CA ALA A 617 -13.84 14.91 -5.96
C ALA A 617 -15.01 15.82 -6.37
N GLY A 618 -14.98 17.11 -6.00
CA GLY A 618 -16.02 18.07 -6.33
C GLY A 618 -16.21 19.15 -5.25
N SER A 619 -17.35 19.84 -5.29
CA SER A 619 -17.66 20.95 -4.39
C SER A 619 -19.14 21.00 -4.01
N VAL A 620 -19.43 21.52 -2.82
CA VAL A 620 -20.78 21.83 -2.33
C VAL A 620 -20.87 23.29 -1.89
N LEU A 621 -22.07 23.87 -1.94
CA LEU A 621 -22.34 25.30 -1.73
C LEU A 621 -23.48 25.50 -0.72
N ALA A 622 -23.33 26.43 0.23
CA ALA A 622 -24.38 26.83 1.17
C ALA A 622 -24.35 28.34 1.43
N ASN A 623 -25.52 28.97 1.51
CA ASN A 623 -25.67 30.43 1.51
C ASN A 623 -26.41 30.93 2.75
N ALA A 624 -26.11 32.15 3.19
CA ALA A 624 -26.79 32.86 4.27
C ALA A 624 -26.76 34.38 4.09
N THR A 625 -27.69 35.08 4.71
CA THR A 625 -27.87 36.53 4.59
C THR A 625 -27.43 37.25 5.87
N LEU A 626 -26.54 38.22 5.75
CA LEU A 626 -26.22 39.14 6.85
C LEU A 626 -27.06 40.42 6.70
N THR A 627 -27.94 40.66 7.67
CA THR A 627 -28.72 41.89 7.80
C THR A 627 -28.12 42.77 8.89
N VAL A 628 -27.95 44.07 8.64
CA VAL A 628 -27.33 45.02 9.57
C VAL A 628 -28.32 46.12 9.98
N LEU A 629 -28.41 46.34 11.30
CA LEU A 629 -29.31 47.28 11.95
C LEU A 629 -28.53 48.44 12.61
N GLU A 630 -28.96 49.67 12.38
CA GLU A 630 -28.30 50.91 12.81
C GLU A 630 -29.30 51.84 13.52
N THR A 631 -28.90 52.50 14.60
CA THR A 631 -29.72 53.49 15.31
C THR A 631 -30.02 54.71 14.45
N PRO A 632 -31.06 55.52 14.77
CA PRO A 632 -31.28 56.79 14.09
C PRO A 632 -30.08 57.70 14.28
N SER A 633 -29.63 58.36 13.22
CA SER A 633 -28.51 59.31 13.25
C SER A 633 -28.77 60.50 12.33
N LEU A 634 -28.37 61.70 12.74
CA LEU A 634 -28.51 62.91 11.93
C LEU A 634 -27.37 63.06 10.90
N ILE A 635 -27.69 63.23 9.61
CA ILE A 635 -26.68 63.28 8.53
C ILE A 635 -25.87 64.59 8.56
N HIS A 636 -26.50 65.71 8.89
CA HIS A 636 -25.87 67.04 9.00
C HIS A 636 -26.41 67.76 10.24
N PRO A 637 -25.57 68.46 11.03
CA PRO A 637 -26.04 69.26 12.17
C PRO A 637 -27.20 70.17 11.80
N LEU A 638 -28.22 70.25 12.67
CA LEU A 638 -29.38 71.09 12.44
C LEU A 638 -29.00 72.54 12.77
N GLU A 639 -28.90 73.39 11.75
CA GLU A 639 -28.31 74.74 11.87
C GLU A 639 -29.23 75.72 12.62
N ASP A 640 -28.64 76.63 13.40
CA ASP A 640 -29.34 77.78 14.00
C ASP A 640 -29.67 78.81 12.90
N HIS A 641 -30.88 79.39 12.93
CA HIS A 641 -31.34 80.33 11.92
C HIS A 641 -31.74 81.67 12.53
N VAL A 642 -31.26 82.76 11.92
CA VAL A 642 -31.67 84.13 12.23
C VAL A 642 -32.52 84.66 11.08
N VAL A 643 -33.78 84.98 11.33
CA VAL A 643 -34.80 85.25 10.29
C VAL A 643 -35.64 86.47 10.68
N SER A 644 -36.05 87.31 9.73
CA SER A 644 -36.83 88.52 10.03
C SER A 644 -38.32 88.20 10.20
N VAL A 645 -39.03 89.03 10.97
CA VAL A 645 -40.50 88.93 11.08
C VAL A 645 -41.14 89.00 9.68
N GLY A 646 -41.96 88.01 9.34
CA GLY A 646 -42.63 87.88 8.04
C GLY A 646 -41.88 87.04 6.99
N GLU A 647 -40.61 86.69 7.22
CA GLU A 647 -39.86 85.80 6.33
C GLU A 647 -40.25 84.32 6.54
N THR A 648 -39.47 83.37 5.98
CA THR A 648 -39.71 81.92 6.07
C THR A 648 -38.43 81.21 6.48
N VAL A 649 -38.50 80.34 7.49
CA VAL A 649 -37.40 79.48 7.93
C VAL A 649 -37.64 78.03 7.48
N ALA A 650 -36.57 77.28 7.20
CA ALA A 650 -36.63 75.90 6.72
C ALA A 650 -35.59 75.02 7.42
N LEU A 651 -36.04 74.22 8.40
CA LEU A 651 -35.22 73.39 9.29
C LEU A 651 -35.08 71.98 8.72
N GLN A 652 -33.86 71.59 8.29
CA GLN A 652 -33.62 70.32 7.60
C GLN A 652 -33.05 69.24 8.53
N CYS A 653 -33.92 68.33 8.99
CA CYS A 653 -33.53 67.13 9.73
C CYS A 653 -33.50 65.90 8.82
N LYS A 654 -32.41 65.73 8.07
CA LYS A 654 -32.15 64.49 7.32
C LYS A 654 -31.55 63.45 8.27
N ALA A 655 -32.18 62.28 8.37
CA ALA A 655 -31.76 61.22 9.27
C ALA A 655 -31.54 59.87 8.55
N THR A 656 -30.51 59.15 9.00
CA THR A 656 -30.12 57.78 8.63
C THR A 656 -30.49 56.78 9.72
N GLY A 657 -30.38 55.48 9.42
CA GLY A 657 -30.65 54.38 10.35
C GLY A 657 -31.29 53.17 9.66
N SER A 658 -31.16 51.99 10.26
CA SER A 658 -31.69 50.72 9.77
C SER A 658 -32.39 49.95 10.90
N PRO A 659 -33.74 49.85 10.92
CA PRO A 659 -34.68 50.35 9.91
C PRO A 659 -34.74 51.89 9.82
N PRO A 660 -35.22 52.45 8.68
CA PRO A 660 -35.32 53.91 8.50
C PRO A 660 -36.11 54.61 9.62
N PRO A 661 -35.61 55.73 10.18
CA PRO A 661 -36.22 56.34 11.34
C PRO A 661 -37.49 57.14 11.03
N ARG A 662 -38.44 57.09 11.96
CA ARG A 662 -39.62 57.97 12.01
C ARG A 662 -39.25 59.29 12.69
N ILE A 663 -39.56 60.40 12.03
CA ILE A 663 -39.21 61.75 12.50
C ILE A 663 -40.41 62.50 13.09
N THR A 664 -40.19 63.10 14.26
CA THR A 664 -41.10 63.93 15.04
C THR A 664 -40.46 65.29 15.32
N TRP A 665 -41.23 66.37 15.28
CA TRP A 665 -40.75 67.72 15.58
C TRP A 665 -41.35 68.24 16.88
N LEU A 666 -40.52 68.91 17.68
CA LEU A 666 -40.84 69.54 18.95
C LEU A 666 -40.36 71.00 18.95
N LYS A 667 -40.94 71.83 19.82
CA LYS A 667 -40.55 73.22 20.06
C LYS A 667 -40.46 73.46 21.56
N GLY A 668 -39.33 73.99 22.01
CA GLY A 668 -38.85 73.72 23.36
C GLY A 668 -38.72 72.20 23.54
N ASP A 669 -39.41 71.69 24.56
CA ASP A 669 -39.48 70.26 24.89
C ASP A 669 -40.91 69.68 24.73
N GLN A 670 -41.79 70.37 23.98
CA GLN A 670 -43.17 69.94 23.69
C GLN A 670 -43.36 69.62 22.20
N PRO A 671 -44.22 68.66 21.82
CA PRO A 671 -44.56 68.39 20.42
C PRO A 671 -44.98 69.66 19.68
N LEU A 672 -44.46 69.85 18.47
CA LEU A 672 -44.70 71.07 17.71
C LEU A 672 -46.18 71.18 17.34
N VAL A 673 -46.86 72.20 17.88
CA VAL A 673 -48.26 72.51 17.56
C VAL A 673 -48.33 73.03 16.13
N VAL A 674 -48.64 72.14 15.20
CA VAL A 674 -48.71 72.43 13.76
C VAL A 674 -49.85 73.41 13.49
N THR A 675 -49.54 74.49 12.78
CA THR A 675 -50.51 75.47 12.26
C THR A 675 -50.39 75.57 10.75
N GLU A 676 -51.31 76.27 10.07
CA GLU A 676 -51.29 76.46 8.60
C GLU A 676 -49.99 77.08 8.07
N ARG A 677 -49.20 77.74 8.93
CA ARG A 677 -47.89 78.31 8.60
C ARG A 677 -46.76 77.26 8.55
N HIS A 678 -46.99 76.06 9.06
CA HIS A 678 -46.03 74.97 9.13
C HIS A 678 -46.27 73.96 8.00
N HIS A 679 -45.21 73.58 7.29
CA HIS A 679 -45.26 72.58 6.21
C HIS A 679 -44.12 71.57 6.36
N PHE A 680 -44.40 70.29 6.09
CA PHE A 680 -43.42 69.21 6.17
C PHE A 680 -43.24 68.53 4.81
N THR A 681 -42.04 68.01 4.52
CA THR A 681 -41.84 67.05 3.42
C THR A 681 -42.31 65.65 3.80
N SER A 682 -42.41 64.76 2.81
CA SER A 682 -42.50 63.32 3.08
C SER A 682 -41.39 62.87 4.04
N GLY A 683 -41.72 61.95 4.95
CA GLY A 683 -40.82 61.51 6.03
C GLY A 683 -40.50 62.56 7.10
N ASN A 684 -41.14 63.73 7.09
CA ASN A 684 -40.91 64.86 8.01
C ASN A 684 -39.47 65.43 8.04
N GLN A 685 -38.61 65.08 7.07
CA GLN A 685 -37.18 65.48 7.08
C GLN A 685 -36.90 66.98 6.89
N LEU A 686 -37.88 67.78 6.50
CA LEU A 686 -37.79 69.23 6.40
C LEU A 686 -39.05 69.85 6.97
N LEU A 687 -38.89 70.77 7.93
CA LEU A 687 -39.94 71.62 8.47
C LEU A 687 -39.76 73.04 7.94
N ILE A 688 -40.78 73.58 7.28
CA ILE A 688 -40.81 74.96 6.79
C ILE A 688 -41.84 75.74 7.61
N VAL A 689 -41.43 76.85 8.24
CA VAL A 689 -42.33 77.78 8.94
C VAL A 689 -42.38 79.09 8.15
N ARG A 690 -43.55 79.40 7.58
CA ARG A 690 -43.81 80.59 6.77
C ARG A 690 -44.36 81.75 7.60
N ASN A 691 -44.14 82.97 7.12
CA ASN A 691 -44.63 84.21 7.73
C ASN A 691 -44.30 84.22 9.24
N VAL A 692 -43.01 84.16 9.53
CA VAL A 692 -42.44 83.95 10.87
C VAL A 692 -42.82 85.10 11.80
N ILE A 693 -43.49 84.79 12.91
CA ILE A 693 -43.90 85.76 13.96
C ILE A 693 -43.00 85.62 15.19
N LEU A 694 -42.91 86.63 16.05
CA LEU A 694 -42.00 86.62 17.23
C LEU A 694 -42.18 85.38 18.14
N GLU A 695 -43.39 84.84 18.24
CA GLU A 695 -43.69 83.60 19.00
C GLU A 695 -43.08 82.34 18.38
N ASP A 696 -42.66 82.36 17.11
CA ASP A 696 -41.97 81.26 16.44
C ASP A 696 -40.51 81.11 16.90
N ALA A 697 -39.96 82.08 17.62
CA ALA A 697 -38.60 82.01 18.14
C ALA A 697 -38.44 80.86 19.15
N GLY A 698 -37.21 80.37 19.27
CA GLY A 698 -36.84 79.37 20.26
C GLY A 698 -36.19 78.13 19.67
N LYS A 699 -35.96 77.15 20.54
CA LYS A 699 -35.34 75.85 20.22
C LYS A 699 -36.37 74.96 19.52
N TYR A 700 -36.11 74.57 18.28
CA TYR A 700 -36.77 73.45 17.61
C TYR A 700 -35.94 72.19 17.82
N THR A 701 -36.61 71.09 18.12
CA THR A 701 -35.98 69.78 18.30
C THR A 701 -36.54 68.82 17.27
N CYS A 702 -35.67 68.24 16.46
CA CYS A 702 -36.02 67.07 15.65
C CYS A 702 -35.72 65.81 16.47
N GLU A 703 -36.67 64.89 16.51
CA GLU A 703 -36.56 63.59 17.16
C GLU A 703 -36.67 62.49 16.10
N MET A 704 -35.74 61.54 16.13
CA MET A 704 -35.55 60.53 15.09
C MET A 704 -35.56 59.16 15.77
N SER A 705 -36.52 58.29 15.43
CA SER A 705 -36.81 57.08 16.20
C SER A 705 -36.93 55.82 15.32
N ASN A 706 -36.30 54.72 15.72
CA ASN A 706 -36.50 53.40 15.12
C ASN A 706 -36.55 52.29 16.19
N THR A 707 -36.59 51.03 15.78
CA THR A 707 -36.68 49.87 16.70
C THR A 707 -35.46 49.66 17.59
N LEU A 708 -34.37 50.40 17.38
CA LEU A 708 -33.13 50.29 18.15
C LEU A 708 -32.94 51.42 19.17
N GLY A 709 -33.57 52.58 18.97
CA GLY A 709 -33.43 53.76 19.83
C GLY A 709 -34.00 55.04 19.22
N THR A 710 -33.77 56.17 19.91
CA THR A 710 -34.21 57.51 19.51
C THR A 710 -33.09 58.53 19.71
N GLU A 711 -32.74 59.27 18.67
CA GLU A 711 -31.80 60.41 18.71
C GLU A 711 -32.56 61.74 18.63
N ARG A 712 -31.95 62.84 19.10
CA ARG A 712 -32.53 64.20 19.00
C ARG A 712 -31.50 65.23 18.55
N ALA A 713 -31.90 66.07 17.61
CA ALA A 713 -31.15 67.20 17.07
C ALA A 713 -31.83 68.53 17.43
N HIS A 714 -31.09 69.63 17.49
CA HIS A 714 -31.57 70.92 17.98
C HIS A 714 -31.14 72.07 17.07
N SER A 715 -32.01 73.06 16.86
CA SER A 715 -31.74 74.33 16.19
C SER A 715 -32.46 75.46 16.91
N HIS A 716 -31.82 76.61 17.06
CA HIS A 716 -32.42 77.81 17.60
C HIS A 716 -32.84 78.76 16.48
N VAL A 717 -34.13 79.06 16.41
CA VAL A 717 -34.66 80.10 15.51
C VAL A 717 -34.72 81.42 16.28
N SER A 718 -33.90 82.38 15.87
CA SER A 718 -33.88 83.76 16.39
C SER A 718 -34.61 84.68 15.42
N ILE A 719 -35.42 85.61 15.92
CA ILE A 719 -36.26 86.46 15.07
C ILE A 719 -35.91 87.93 15.20
N LEU A 720 -35.62 88.57 14.07
CA LEU A 720 -35.27 90.00 13.99
C LEU A 720 -36.47 90.86 13.62
N GLN A 721 -36.70 91.92 14.39
CA GLN A 721 -37.69 92.96 14.09
C GLN A 721 -36.97 94.23 13.62
N SER A 722 -37.22 94.67 12.39
CA SER A 722 -36.51 95.81 11.79
C SER A 722 -37.09 97.16 12.23
N LEU A 723 -36.28 97.98 12.90
CA LEU A 723 -36.41 99.44 12.84
C LEU A 723 -35.37 99.98 11.85
N GLY A 724 -35.78 100.74 10.84
CA GLY A 724 -34.85 101.33 9.88
C GLY A 724 -35.53 102.12 8.77
N CYS A 725 -34.87 103.19 8.31
CA CYS A 725 -35.38 104.07 7.26
C CYS A 725 -34.83 103.71 5.87
N ARG A 726 -35.25 104.49 4.87
CA ARG A 726 -34.93 104.37 3.43
C ARG A 726 -33.43 104.25 3.10
N LYS A 727 -33.14 103.34 2.15
CA LYS A 727 -32.38 103.53 0.88
C LYS A 727 -30.94 104.10 0.91
N ASP A 728 -30.08 103.83 -0.08
CA ASP A 728 -30.35 103.28 -1.42
C ASP A 728 -29.27 102.29 -1.93
N ARG A 729 -29.53 101.66 -3.08
CA ARG A 729 -28.59 100.79 -3.80
C ARG A 729 -27.65 101.58 -4.73
N THR A 730 -26.43 101.08 -4.91
CA THR A 730 -25.75 101.10 -6.23
C THR A 730 -24.68 100.00 -6.28
N THR A 731 -24.09 99.72 -7.46
CA THR A 731 -23.53 98.38 -7.76
C THR A 731 -22.12 98.39 -8.36
N VAL A 732 -21.20 97.67 -7.70
CA VAL A 732 -19.92 97.13 -8.19
C VAL A 732 -19.70 95.78 -7.46
N GLY A 733 -19.12 94.72 -8.01
CA GLY A 733 -18.62 94.50 -9.37
C GLY A 733 -17.34 93.66 -9.40
N ILE A 734 -17.44 92.35 -9.13
CA ILE A 734 -16.30 91.41 -9.04
C ILE A 734 -16.55 90.16 -9.90
N ILE A 735 -15.50 89.66 -10.56
CA ILE A 735 -15.50 88.38 -11.30
C ILE A 735 -14.71 87.36 -10.47
N THR A 736 -15.26 86.17 -10.26
CA THR A 736 -14.62 85.09 -9.49
C THR A 736 -14.25 83.94 -10.42
N ILE A 737 -12.99 83.51 -10.38
CA ILE A 737 -12.51 82.29 -11.05
C ILE A 737 -12.33 81.23 -9.96
N ALA A 738 -12.98 80.07 -10.14
CA ALA A 738 -12.84 78.93 -9.25
C ALA A 738 -12.03 77.83 -9.95
N VAL A 739 -11.00 77.32 -9.26
CA VAL A 739 -10.21 76.15 -9.70
C VAL A 739 -10.51 75.01 -8.75
N VAL A 740 -11.13 73.94 -9.26
CA VAL A 740 -11.45 72.74 -8.49
C VAL A 740 -10.53 71.61 -8.94
N CYS A 741 -9.84 70.99 -8.00
CA CYS A 741 -8.97 69.84 -8.26
C CYS A 741 -9.62 68.58 -7.69
N SER A 742 -9.91 67.60 -8.54
CA SER A 742 -10.53 66.33 -8.18
C SER A 742 -9.68 65.18 -8.70
N ILE A 743 -9.20 64.32 -7.80
CA ILE A 743 -8.34 63.19 -8.16
C ILE A 743 -9.22 62.00 -8.57
N VAL A 744 -9.12 61.58 -9.82
CA VAL A 744 -9.64 60.29 -10.30
C VAL A 744 -8.48 59.51 -10.91
N LEU A 745 -8.16 58.36 -10.29
CA LEU A 745 -7.32 57.28 -10.81
C LEU A 745 -6.16 57.71 -11.75
N THR A 746 -5.13 58.32 -11.14
CA THR A 746 -3.75 58.40 -11.68
C THR A 746 -3.49 59.28 -12.91
N SER A 747 -4.29 60.32 -13.17
CA SER A 747 -3.88 61.42 -14.08
C SER A 747 -4.40 62.80 -13.63
N LEU A 748 -3.50 63.79 -13.61
CA LEU A 748 -3.84 65.19 -13.33
C LEU A 748 -4.24 65.92 -14.61
N VAL A 749 -5.53 66.23 -14.74
CA VAL A 749 -6.07 67.04 -15.85
C VAL A 749 -6.52 68.39 -15.31
N TRP A 750 -5.98 69.47 -15.88
CA TRP A 750 -6.35 70.84 -15.52
C TRP A 750 -7.54 71.31 -16.38
N VAL A 751 -8.61 71.81 -15.75
CA VAL A 751 -9.77 72.38 -16.44
C VAL A 751 -9.99 73.82 -15.97
N CYS A 752 -9.64 74.79 -16.80
CA CYS A 752 -9.89 76.21 -16.54
C CYS A 752 -11.30 76.60 -17.00
N ILE A 753 -12.24 76.79 -16.07
CA ILE A 753 -13.59 77.26 -16.36
C ILE A 753 -13.65 78.78 -16.21
N ILE A 754 -13.78 79.50 -17.34
CA ILE A 754 -13.95 80.96 -17.35
C ILE A 754 -15.45 81.28 -17.32
N TYR A 755 -15.95 81.76 -16.16
CA TYR A 755 -17.31 82.27 -16.06
C TYR A 755 -17.39 83.73 -16.53
N GLN A 756 -17.93 83.96 -17.74
CA GLN A 756 -18.52 85.27 -18.09
C GLN A 756 -20.01 85.31 -17.72
N THR A 757 -20.36 86.12 -16.73
CA THR A 757 -21.76 86.39 -16.37
C THR A 757 -22.39 87.41 -17.33
N ARG A 758 -22.71 86.98 -18.57
CA ARG A 758 -23.58 87.77 -19.46
C ARG A 758 -25.02 87.80 -18.90
N LYS A 759 -25.32 88.85 -18.13
CA LYS A 759 -26.64 89.11 -17.55
C LYS A 759 -27.41 90.12 -18.40
N LYS A 760 -28.27 89.63 -19.32
CA LYS A 760 -29.39 90.32 -20.01
C LYS A 760 -29.90 89.40 -21.14
N SER A 761 -31.12 89.53 -21.66
CA SER A 761 -32.45 89.95 -21.13
C SER A 761 -33.47 89.74 -22.26
N GLU A 762 -34.77 89.60 -21.92
CA GLU A 762 -35.89 89.38 -22.86
C GLU A 762 -35.78 88.06 -23.67
N GLU A 763 -36.73 87.11 -23.61
CA GLU A 763 -38.09 87.17 -24.16
C GLU A 763 -38.14 87.45 -25.67
N TYR A 764 -38.46 86.43 -26.47
CA TYR A 764 -39.51 86.50 -27.49
C TYR A 764 -39.94 85.09 -27.92
N SER A 765 -41.24 84.92 -28.19
CA SER A 765 -41.86 83.66 -28.64
C SER A 765 -42.40 83.81 -30.06
N VAL A 766 -42.12 82.86 -30.96
CA VAL A 766 -42.80 82.67 -32.26
C VAL A 766 -42.98 81.17 -32.52
N THR A 767 -44.00 80.81 -33.29
CA THR A 767 -44.53 79.45 -33.51
C THR A 767 -44.22 78.88 -34.91
N ASN A 768 -44.43 77.56 -35.07
CA ASN A 768 -44.52 76.78 -36.32
C ASN A 768 -43.21 76.65 -37.13
N THR A 769 -42.85 75.48 -37.67
CA THR A 769 -43.63 74.66 -38.62
C THR A 769 -43.14 73.20 -38.67
N ASP A 770 -43.98 72.28 -39.16
CA ASP A 770 -43.56 70.96 -39.67
C ASP A 770 -42.86 71.09 -41.03
N GLU A 771 -41.89 70.21 -41.34
CA GLU A 771 -41.88 69.42 -42.60
C GLU A 771 -40.90 68.22 -42.54
N THR A 772 -40.88 67.36 -43.58
CA THR A 772 -40.43 65.94 -43.51
C THR A 772 -39.34 65.54 -44.53
N ILE A 773 -38.62 64.42 -44.27
CA ILE A 773 -37.84 63.52 -45.19
C ILE A 773 -37.18 62.39 -44.34
N VAL A 774 -37.16 61.06 -44.56
CA VAL A 774 -37.56 60.06 -45.61
C VAL A 774 -36.47 59.75 -46.67
N PRO A 775 -36.05 58.48 -46.98
CA PRO A 775 -36.32 57.11 -46.42
C PRO A 775 -34.97 56.49 -45.87
N PRO A 776 -34.48 55.23 -46.09
CA PRO A 776 -35.06 53.90 -46.43
C PRO A 776 -34.53 52.63 -45.63
N ASP A 777 -35.21 51.49 -45.83
CA ASP A 777 -34.85 50.05 -46.01
C ASP A 777 -33.61 49.37 -45.34
N VAL A 778 -33.63 48.17 -44.69
CA VAL A 778 -33.93 46.71 -45.05
C VAL A 778 -33.10 46.07 -46.21
N PRO A 779 -32.89 44.71 -46.33
CA PRO A 779 -33.14 43.54 -45.44
C PRO A 779 -32.09 42.35 -45.40
N SER A 780 -32.30 41.42 -44.45
CA SER A 780 -32.25 39.91 -44.50
C SER A 780 -31.01 39.01 -44.78
N TYR A 781 -31.14 37.76 -44.24
CA TYR A 781 -30.67 36.42 -44.69
C TYR A 781 -29.42 35.66 -44.13
N LEU A 782 -29.70 34.40 -43.73
CA LEU A 782 -28.95 33.12 -43.86
C LEU A 782 -27.75 32.71 -42.95
N SER A 783 -27.91 31.48 -42.38
CA SER A 783 -26.95 30.34 -42.27
C SER A 783 -26.31 29.92 -40.92
N SER A 784 -26.44 28.60 -40.65
CA SER A 784 -25.56 27.63 -39.93
C SER A 784 -24.92 27.89 -38.54
N GLN A 785 -25.44 27.14 -37.55
CA GLN A 785 -24.77 26.37 -36.47
C GLN A 785 -23.64 26.94 -35.59
N GLY A 786 -23.93 27.05 -34.28
CA GLY A 786 -23.02 26.73 -33.17
C GLY A 786 -22.18 27.88 -32.59
N THR A 787 -21.86 27.97 -31.28
CA THR A 787 -22.12 27.09 -30.11
C THR A 787 -21.93 27.87 -28.79
N LEU A 788 -22.60 27.48 -27.69
CA LEU A 788 -22.29 27.75 -26.26
C LEU A 788 -22.22 29.25 -25.82
N SER A 789 -22.90 29.75 -24.78
CA SER A 789 -23.80 29.16 -23.76
C SER A 789 -25.04 30.05 -23.54
N ASP A 790 -25.98 29.57 -22.73
CA ASP A 790 -27.12 30.28 -22.10
C ASP A 790 -28.26 30.76 -23.04
N ARG A 791 -29.51 30.33 -22.76
CA ARG A 791 -30.76 30.97 -23.25
C ARG A 791 -32.06 30.31 -22.74
N GLN A 792 -33.10 31.16 -22.59
CA GLN A 792 -34.54 30.92 -22.86
C GLN A 792 -35.32 29.77 -22.15
N GLU A 793 -36.59 29.94 -21.74
CA GLU A 793 -37.36 31.16 -21.43
C GLU A 793 -38.61 30.79 -20.60
N ALA A 794 -39.49 31.77 -20.34
CA ALA A 794 -40.69 31.60 -19.52
C ALA A 794 -41.87 30.89 -20.23
N VAL A 795 -42.84 30.50 -19.38
CA VAL A 795 -44.23 30.08 -19.66
C VAL A 795 -44.80 30.44 -21.04
N VAL A 796 -45.16 29.41 -21.83
CA VAL A 796 -46.36 29.42 -22.70
C VAL A 796 -47.05 28.06 -22.60
N ARG A 797 -48.38 28.06 -22.37
CA ARG A 797 -49.27 26.89 -22.53
C ARG A 797 -49.69 26.79 -24.01
N VAL A 798 -50.09 25.60 -24.48
CA VAL A 798 -51.44 25.35 -25.04
C VAL A 798 -51.62 23.86 -25.42
N ASP A 799 -52.75 23.33 -24.93
CA ASP A 799 -53.59 22.21 -25.39
C ASP A 799 -53.05 21.10 -26.31
N ASN A 800 -53.26 19.84 -25.89
CA ASN A 800 -54.37 19.08 -26.48
C ASN A 800 -54.95 17.96 -25.57
N GLN A 801 -56.20 18.17 -25.15
CA GLN A 801 -57.34 17.23 -25.08
C GLN A 801 -57.12 15.73 -24.73
N GLN A 802 -57.59 15.34 -23.52
CA GLN A 802 -58.66 14.33 -23.24
C GLN A 802 -58.59 12.87 -23.80
N PRO A 803 -59.48 11.93 -23.38
CA PRO A 803 -60.56 11.96 -22.36
C PRO A 803 -60.22 11.14 -21.08
N ASN A 804 -60.63 11.56 -19.87
CA ASN A 804 -61.96 11.48 -19.23
C ASN A 804 -62.47 10.06 -18.88
N GLY A 805 -62.68 9.80 -17.58
CA GLY A 805 -63.30 8.59 -17.03
C GLY A 805 -63.78 8.78 -15.57
N HIS A 806 -65.10 8.85 -15.38
CA HIS A 806 -65.86 8.87 -14.11
C HIS A 806 -66.21 7.41 -13.68
N VAL A 807 -66.64 7.00 -12.46
CA VAL A 807 -66.89 7.61 -11.12
C VAL A 807 -67.15 6.48 -10.08
N ASP A 808 -67.09 6.76 -8.76
CA ASP A 808 -67.67 5.99 -7.60
C ASP A 808 -67.12 4.59 -7.22
N SER A 809 -67.25 4.06 -5.97
CA SER A 809 -67.70 4.62 -4.65
C SER A 809 -67.35 3.70 -3.43
N ASN A 810 -67.48 4.23 -2.20
CA ASN A 810 -67.69 3.57 -0.88
C ASN A 810 -66.55 2.72 -0.22
N GLY A 811 -66.39 2.65 1.12
CA GLY A 811 -67.01 3.45 2.21
C GLY A 811 -66.85 2.90 3.66
N MET A 812 -67.02 3.79 4.66
CA MET A 812 -67.39 3.59 6.10
C MET A 812 -66.38 3.19 7.24
N CYS A 813 -66.40 4.04 8.29
CA CYS A 813 -66.50 3.80 9.76
C CYS A 813 -65.40 3.15 10.66
N GLN A 814 -65.04 3.90 11.73
CA GLN A 814 -65.06 3.59 13.21
C GLN A 814 -64.52 2.25 13.77
N THR A 815 -63.91 2.12 14.97
CA THR A 815 -63.32 3.00 16.05
C THR A 815 -62.33 2.10 16.89
N ASP A 816 -61.79 2.34 18.11
CA ASP A 816 -62.03 3.27 19.25
C ASP A 816 -60.78 3.46 20.18
N ALA A 817 -60.99 3.88 21.44
CA ALA A 817 -60.07 4.31 22.49
C ALA A 817 -59.24 3.22 23.25
N GLY A 818 -58.34 3.64 24.16
CA GLY A 818 -57.46 2.73 24.95
C GLY A 818 -57.00 3.12 26.37
N ARG A 819 -56.66 4.40 26.66
CA ARG A 819 -56.22 4.96 27.99
C ARG A 819 -54.86 4.55 28.60
N CYS A 820 -54.30 5.51 29.35
CA CYS A 820 -53.23 5.42 30.37
C CYS A 820 -53.86 4.96 31.75
N PRO A 821 -53.18 4.93 32.94
CA PRO A 821 -51.93 5.62 33.29
C PRO A 821 -50.99 5.04 34.40
N ASP A 822 -49.95 5.82 34.70
CA ASP A 822 -49.44 6.23 36.04
C ASP A 822 -48.50 5.37 36.95
N VAL A 823 -47.50 6.12 37.45
CA VAL A 823 -47.10 6.32 38.87
C VAL A 823 -45.83 5.68 39.49
N GLU A 824 -45.15 6.58 40.22
CA GLU A 824 -44.21 6.43 41.36
C GLU A 824 -42.68 6.26 41.19
N ALA A 825 -41.99 6.95 42.12
CA ALA A 825 -40.56 6.96 42.41
C ALA A 825 -40.40 7.05 43.94
N PRO A 826 -39.20 6.82 44.51
CA PRO A 826 -38.62 7.88 45.34
C PRO A 826 -37.09 8.03 45.20
N THR A 827 -36.45 8.77 46.12
CA THR A 827 -35.21 9.56 45.93
C THR A 827 -34.12 9.30 46.99
N VAL A 828 -33.14 10.25 47.11
CA VAL A 828 -31.98 10.35 48.04
C VAL A 828 -30.73 9.63 47.52
N GLY A 829 -29.49 10.15 47.51
CA GLY A 829 -28.81 11.35 48.07
C GLY A 829 -27.33 10.97 48.38
N CYS A 830 -26.31 11.83 48.55
CA CYS A 830 -26.21 13.29 48.65
C CYS A 830 -24.72 13.78 48.53
N ARG A 831 -24.50 15.05 48.15
CA ARG A 831 -23.30 15.94 48.37
C ARG A 831 -21.98 15.79 47.55
N GLN A 832 -21.40 16.97 47.27
CA GLN A 832 -20.03 17.29 46.80
C GLN A 832 -19.26 18.02 47.95
N PRO A 833 -18.20 18.88 47.76
CA PRO A 833 -17.13 19.00 46.73
C PRO A 833 -15.70 19.20 47.33
N LYS A 834 -14.62 19.22 46.50
CA LYS A 834 -13.51 20.23 46.53
C LYS A 834 -12.44 20.08 45.42
N LEU A 835 -11.68 21.17 45.19
CA LEU A 835 -10.62 21.36 44.17
C LEU A 835 -9.20 20.98 44.68
N CYS A 836 -8.30 20.52 43.79
CA CYS A 836 -7.21 21.35 43.20
C CYS A 836 -6.12 20.57 42.41
N ILE A 837 -5.91 20.95 41.13
CA ILE A 837 -4.64 21.12 40.38
C ILE A 837 -3.57 19.98 40.38
N GLY A 838 -3.16 19.48 39.19
CA GLY A 838 -1.80 18.90 39.04
C GLY A 838 -1.46 17.96 37.86
N TYR A 839 -1.41 18.46 36.60
CA TYR A 839 -0.63 17.96 35.44
C TYR A 839 -0.58 16.45 35.01
N ASN A 840 -0.81 16.23 33.71
CA ASN A 840 -0.21 15.22 32.77
C ASN A 840 0.52 13.98 33.33
N LYS A 841 0.36 12.77 32.75
CA LYS A 841 0.07 12.44 31.34
C LYS A 841 -0.47 11.00 31.21
N ASP A 842 -1.41 10.74 30.32
CA ASP A 842 -2.13 9.45 30.25
C ASP A 842 -1.36 8.25 29.68
N THR A 843 -1.65 7.09 30.27
CA THR A 843 -1.40 5.75 29.74
C THR A 843 -2.56 4.84 30.15
N TRP A 844 -3.28 4.23 29.21
CA TRP A 844 -4.44 3.37 29.53
C TRP A 844 -4.33 1.96 28.89
N LYS A 845 -4.20 0.97 29.78
CA LYS A 845 -5.06 -0.22 29.81
C LYS A 845 -6.26 0.12 30.74
N THR A 846 -7.33 -0.64 30.96
CA THR A 846 -7.71 -2.05 30.71
C THR A 846 -9.09 -2.08 30.01
N GLU A 847 -10.04 -3.06 30.07
CA GLU A 847 -10.26 -4.35 30.76
C GLU A 847 -11.24 -5.22 29.92
N ASP A 848 -11.64 -6.39 30.42
CA ASP A 848 -12.52 -7.39 29.77
C ASP A 848 -14.01 -7.32 30.21
N MET A 849 -14.82 -8.27 29.69
CA MET A 849 -16.16 -8.78 30.11
C MET A 849 -17.41 -8.27 29.35
N ALA A 850 -18.52 -9.01 29.21
CA ALA A 850 -18.78 -10.48 29.10
C ALA A 850 -20.28 -10.74 28.76
N ASP A 851 -20.59 -11.80 28.00
CA ASP A 851 -21.87 -12.56 27.83
C ASP A 851 -23.26 -11.87 27.69
N GLY A 852 -24.12 -12.37 26.78
CA GLY A 852 -25.56 -12.01 26.72
C GLY A 852 -26.35 -12.51 25.48
N MET A 853 -27.36 -13.37 25.66
CA MET A 853 -28.08 -14.14 24.60
C MET A 853 -29.37 -13.52 24.00
N LEU A 854 -29.79 -14.04 22.81
CA LEU A 854 -31.16 -14.20 22.23
C LEU A 854 -31.88 -13.07 21.42
N VAL A 855 -31.85 -13.18 20.07
CA VAL A 855 -32.96 -13.58 19.13
C VAL A 855 -34.38 -12.99 19.37
N PRO A 856 -35.06 -12.33 18.37
CA PRO A 856 -35.61 -12.99 17.14
C PRO A 856 -35.63 -12.08 15.86
N ASP A 857 -36.23 -12.39 14.68
CA ASP A 857 -36.99 -13.58 14.22
C ASP A 857 -36.62 -14.11 12.79
N LYS A 858 -37.37 -13.79 11.70
CA LYS A 858 -37.36 -14.57 10.43
C LYS A 858 -37.55 -13.83 9.09
N THR A 859 -36.87 -14.36 8.07
CA THR A 859 -37.36 -14.64 6.67
C THR A 859 -36.24 -15.38 5.90
N GLY A 860 -36.49 -16.20 4.86
CA GLY A 860 -37.74 -16.76 4.31
C GLY A 860 -37.50 -17.58 3.02
N TYR A 861 -38.07 -18.79 2.93
CA TYR A 861 -37.99 -19.77 1.81
C TYR A 861 -36.59 -20.40 1.53
N GLY A 862 -36.42 -21.70 1.23
CA GLY A 862 -37.35 -22.84 1.21
C GLY A 862 -36.61 -24.21 1.14
N LEU A 863 -37.20 -25.26 1.71
CA LEU A 863 -36.66 -26.64 1.89
C LEU A 863 -37.07 -27.58 0.71
N PRO A 864 -36.64 -28.87 0.54
CA PRO A 864 -36.10 -29.87 1.50
C PRO A 864 -34.73 -30.49 1.11
N VAL A 865 -33.96 -31.23 1.95
CA VAL A 865 -34.18 -32.09 3.15
C VAL A 865 -34.59 -33.54 2.86
N VAL A 866 -33.62 -34.47 3.04
CA VAL A 866 -33.81 -35.78 3.70
C VAL A 866 -32.52 -36.10 4.48
N CYS A 867 -32.63 -36.36 5.78
CA CYS A 867 -31.57 -36.96 6.62
C CYS A 867 -32.22 -37.82 7.72
N ALA A 868 -31.90 -39.12 7.75
CA ALA A 868 -32.22 -40.12 8.80
C ALA A 868 -31.64 -41.49 8.36
N ASP A 869 -31.13 -42.38 9.21
CA ASP A 869 -30.67 -42.22 10.61
C ASP A 869 -29.66 -43.36 10.94
N CYS A 870 -29.19 -43.45 12.18
CA CYS A 870 -28.12 -44.34 12.65
C CYS A 870 -28.60 -45.77 12.99
N SER A 871 -27.73 -46.79 12.84
CA SER A 871 -27.47 -47.87 13.84
C SER A 871 -26.63 -49.02 13.26
N GLY A 872 -26.07 -49.87 14.15
CA GLY A 872 -25.74 -51.27 13.85
C GLY A 872 -24.25 -51.60 13.64
N SER A 873 -23.69 -52.40 14.55
CA SER A 873 -22.39 -53.07 14.42
C SER A 873 -22.51 -54.56 14.76
N THR A 874 -21.90 -55.48 14.02
CA THR A 874 -21.66 -56.87 14.48
C THR A 874 -20.61 -57.64 13.64
N ASP A 875 -19.49 -57.94 14.30
CA ASP A 875 -18.54 -59.07 14.21
C ASP A 875 -18.42 -60.02 12.99
N SER A 876 -17.17 -60.15 12.49
CA SER A 876 -16.47 -61.39 12.04
C SER A 876 -17.01 -62.21 10.82
N MET A 877 -16.23 -62.82 9.91
CA MET A 877 -14.79 -63.12 9.72
C MET A 877 -14.56 -63.60 8.24
N ASN A 878 -13.40 -63.93 7.62
CA ASN A 878 -11.96 -64.01 7.94
C ASN A 878 -11.09 -63.99 6.63
N VAL A 879 -9.76 -64.23 6.71
CA VAL A 879 -8.84 -64.99 5.79
C VAL A 879 -9.44 -65.52 4.46
N HIS A 880 -8.85 -65.39 3.26
CA HIS A 880 -7.55 -64.83 2.76
C HIS A 880 -7.70 -64.38 1.26
N ILE A 881 -6.76 -64.29 0.28
CA ILE A 881 -5.41 -64.82 -0.07
C ILE A 881 -4.59 -63.75 -0.85
N TYR A 882 -3.26 -63.90 -0.96
CA TYR A 882 -2.29 -63.00 -1.62
C TYR A 882 -2.20 -63.10 -3.17
N PRO A 883 -1.62 -62.08 -3.84
CA PRO A 883 -0.20 -62.18 -4.29
C PRO A 883 0.66 -60.98 -3.83
N ARG A 884 1.79 -61.19 -3.13
CA ARG A 884 3.17 -61.42 -3.63
C ARG A 884 3.89 -60.18 -4.19
N GLU A 885 4.72 -59.58 -3.35
CA GLU A 885 5.83 -58.69 -3.72
C GLU A 885 7.07 -59.51 -4.19
N PRO A 886 8.02 -58.90 -4.91
CA PRO A 886 9.39 -59.39 -5.01
C PRO A 886 10.30 -58.74 -3.94
N GLU A 887 10.87 -59.56 -3.06
CA GLU A 887 12.04 -59.16 -2.25
C GLU A 887 13.26 -58.91 -3.17
N TYR A 888 14.26 -58.13 -2.72
CA TYR A 888 15.66 -58.58 -2.69
C TYR A 888 16.58 -57.61 -1.92
N TYR A 889 17.05 -58.09 -0.76
CA TYR A 889 18.34 -57.84 -0.09
C TYR A 889 18.86 -56.42 0.21
N SER A 890 19.34 -56.27 1.45
CA SER A 890 20.14 -55.15 1.96
C SER A 890 21.63 -55.51 2.03
N GLU A 891 22.51 -54.61 1.61
CA GLU A 891 23.90 -54.57 2.06
C GLU A 891 24.34 -53.14 2.41
N GLY A 892 25.36 -53.03 3.25
CA GLY A 892 25.61 -51.83 4.06
C GLY A 892 26.34 -50.68 3.35
N LEU A 893 25.80 -49.47 3.51
CA LEU A 893 26.54 -48.23 3.30
C LEU A 893 27.62 -48.08 4.39
N LYS A 894 28.89 -48.22 4.00
CA LYS A 894 30.03 -47.80 4.82
C LYS A 894 30.19 -46.28 4.80
N THR A 895 30.67 -45.74 5.91
CA THR A 895 31.10 -44.35 6.07
C THR A 895 32.43 -44.09 5.36
N LEU A 896 32.54 -42.95 4.66
CA LEU A 896 33.66 -41.99 4.62
C LEU A 896 33.04 -40.71 4.00
N ASP A 897 33.04 -39.51 4.59
CA ASP A 897 34.11 -38.64 5.12
C ASP A 897 34.72 -37.71 4.04
N ASN A 898 35.16 -36.51 4.46
CA ASN A 898 35.46 -35.37 3.59
C ASN A 898 36.85 -35.43 2.95
N THR A 899 36.98 -34.97 1.71
CA THR A 899 38.22 -34.30 1.25
C THR A 899 37.98 -33.36 0.06
N TYR A 900 38.64 -32.20 0.07
CA TYR A 900 38.75 -31.29 -1.08
C TYR A 900 39.84 -31.78 -2.05
N HIS A 901 39.59 -31.74 -3.37
CA HIS A 901 40.40 -30.96 -4.33
C HIS A 901 39.86 -31.01 -5.77
N ASN A 902 40.41 -30.13 -6.62
CA ASN A 902 40.06 -29.95 -8.04
C ASN A 902 40.59 -31.07 -8.93
N ALA A 903 39.90 -31.41 -10.03
CA ALA A 903 40.39 -31.12 -11.40
C ALA A 903 39.54 -31.72 -12.53
N LEU A 904 39.27 -30.87 -13.52
CA LEU A 904 39.19 -31.08 -14.99
C LEU A 904 39.02 -32.50 -15.61
N SER A 905 38.18 -32.47 -16.65
CA SER A 905 38.32 -33.10 -17.98
C SER A 905 37.43 -34.29 -18.33
N SER A 906 37.13 -34.34 -19.61
CA SER A 906 36.23 -35.27 -20.28
C SER A 906 36.89 -36.61 -20.60
N LYS A 907 36.05 -37.66 -20.74
CA LYS A 907 36.18 -38.58 -21.87
C LYS A 907 34.91 -39.37 -22.15
N GLU A 908 34.56 -39.43 -23.42
CA GLU A 908 33.66 -40.45 -23.97
C GLU A 908 34.33 -41.83 -23.87
N ARG A 909 33.53 -42.91 -23.80
CA ARG A 909 33.75 -44.09 -24.68
C ARG A 909 32.58 -45.08 -24.73
N SER A 910 31.72 -44.87 -25.73
CA SER A 910 31.24 -45.87 -26.69
C SER A 910 31.34 -47.38 -26.37
N ARG A 911 30.20 -48.08 -26.49
CA ARG A 911 29.99 -49.29 -27.33
C ARG A 911 28.46 -49.53 -27.41
N LYS A 912 27.79 -49.54 -28.56
CA LYS A 912 27.90 -50.30 -29.84
C LYS A 912 27.19 -51.66 -29.82
N ARG A 913 26.30 -51.83 -30.83
CA ARG A 913 25.69 -53.08 -31.36
C ARG A 913 24.56 -53.72 -30.52
N ALA A 914 23.52 -54.32 -31.12
CA ALA A 914 23.11 -54.28 -32.54
C ALA A 914 21.63 -54.66 -32.78
N ALA A 915 21.09 -54.08 -33.85
CA ALA A 915 20.07 -54.55 -34.79
C ALA A 915 19.19 -55.80 -34.50
N GLY A 916 17.89 -55.63 -34.73
CA GLY A 916 16.93 -56.70 -35.00
C GLY A 916 15.79 -56.18 -35.89
N THR A 917 15.83 -56.50 -37.18
CA THR A 917 14.83 -56.07 -38.18
C THR A 917 13.77 -57.14 -38.40
N GLY A 918 12.49 -56.76 -38.45
CA GLY A 918 11.40 -57.66 -38.84
C GLY A 918 10.13 -56.91 -39.22
N LEU A 919 9.71 -57.00 -40.48
CA LEU A 919 8.39 -56.54 -40.93
C LEU A 919 7.32 -57.56 -40.55
N LEU A 920 6.09 -57.11 -40.27
CA LEU A 920 4.86 -57.82 -40.68
C LEU A 920 3.59 -56.96 -40.51
N HIS A 921 2.75 -57.01 -41.54
CA HIS A 921 1.33 -56.60 -41.64
C HIS A 921 0.69 -57.66 -42.58
N PRO A 922 -0.64 -57.92 -42.63
CA PRO A 922 -1.74 -56.95 -42.46
C PRO A 922 -2.99 -57.53 -41.73
N GLN A 923 -4.18 -56.97 -42.02
CA GLN A 923 -5.56 -57.42 -41.69
C GLN A 923 -6.08 -57.22 -40.24
N GLN A 924 -7.39 -57.21 -39.97
CA GLN A 924 -8.55 -56.44 -40.53
C GLN A 924 -9.83 -56.75 -39.69
N CYS A 925 -10.96 -56.08 -40.00
CA CYS A 925 -12.34 -56.31 -39.49
C CYS A 925 -12.66 -55.88 -38.03
N ASN A 926 -13.88 -55.43 -37.67
CA ASN A 926 -14.98 -54.79 -38.44
C ASN A 926 -16.04 -54.13 -37.51
N GLY A 927 -16.83 -53.17 -38.03
CA GLY A 927 -18.06 -52.61 -37.39
C GLY A 927 -18.12 -51.06 -37.43
N ILE A 928 -18.92 -50.33 -38.25
CA ILE A 928 -20.41 -50.29 -38.49
C ILE A 928 -21.13 -49.54 -37.34
N ALA A 929 -21.96 -48.49 -37.52
CA ALA A 929 -22.49 -47.71 -38.69
C ALA A 929 -23.22 -46.43 -38.16
N SER A 930 -23.78 -45.45 -38.92
CA SER A 930 -23.57 -44.88 -40.28
C SER A 930 -24.55 -43.67 -40.49
N GLY A 931 -24.30 -42.73 -41.42
CA GLY A 931 -25.24 -41.62 -41.74
C GLY A 931 -25.03 -41.02 -43.15
N ARG A 932 -26.13 -40.65 -43.85
CA ARG A 932 -26.20 -40.30 -45.30
C ARG A 932 -25.81 -38.82 -45.60
N ARG A 933 -25.07 -38.52 -46.69
CA ARG A 933 -25.47 -37.98 -48.05
C ARG A 933 -26.40 -36.74 -48.03
N THR A 934 -26.26 -35.73 -48.89
CA THR A 934 -25.99 -35.67 -50.37
C THR A 934 -24.84 -34.69 -50.76
N GLU A 935 -24.04 -34.90 -51.83
CA GLU A 935 -24.23 -34.48 -53.27
C GLU A 935 -24.63 -32.98 -53.43
N THR A 936 -23.93 -32.14 -54.22
CA THR A 936 -23.67 -32.23 -55.69
C THR A 936 -22.28 -31.77 -56.20
N ASP A 937 -21.87 -32.24 -57.39
CA ASP A 937 -20.68 -31.82 -58.17
C ASP A 937 -20.84 -30.52 -59.00
N GLY A 938 -19.72 -29.97 -59.53
CA GLY A 938 -19.71 -28.87 -60.51
C GLY A 938 -18.36 -28.64 -61.22
N THR A 939 -18.38 -28.42 -62.55
CA THR A 939 -17.22 -28.54 -63.48
C THR A 939 -17.40 -27.63 -64.73
N LEU A 940 -16.41 -27.17 -65.51
CA LEU A 940 -14.93 -27.32 -65.55
C LEU A 940 -14.30 -26.24 -66.48
N TYR A 941 -12.96 -26.27 -66.64
CA TYR A 941 -12.16 -25.72 -67.77
C TYR A 941 -11.95 -24.17 -67.87
N PRO A 942 -10.99 -23.68 -68.70
CA PRO A 942 -10.27 -22.41 -68.45
C PRO A 942 -10.07 -21.52 -69.72
N SER A 943 -9.02 -20.66 -69.69
CA SER A 943 -8.21 -20.12 -70.82
C SER A 943 -8.32 -18.63 -71.22
N ASN A 944 -7.13 -18.04 -71.41
CA ASN A 944 -6.64 -16.95 -72.29
C ASN A 944 -7.67 -16.04 -73.01
N HIS A 945 -7.46 -14.71 -73.07
CA HIS A 945 -6.41 -14.10 -73.92
C HIS A 945 -6.07 -12.62 -73.61
N ASP A 946 -5.04 -12.11 -74.29
CA ASP A 946 -4.46 -10.77 -74.23
C ASP A 946 -5.14 -9.72 -75.16
N ARG A 947 -4.94 -8.41 -74.91
CA ARG A 947 -4.17 -7.49 -75.80
C ARG A 947 -4.25 -5.97 -75.50
N ILE A 948 -3.07 -5.32 -75.57
CA ILE A 948 -2.76 -3.97 -76.11
C ILE A 948 -3.11 -2.70 -75.27
N GLY A 949 -2.18 -1.71 -75.27
CA GLY A 949 -2.29 -0.36 -74.67
C GLY A 949 -2.63 0.75 -75.71
N PRO A 950 -1.95 1.92 -75.80
CA PRO A 950 -0.68 2.37 -75.15
C PRO A 950 -0.66 3.85 -74.62
N GLY A 951 0.53 4.33 -74.19
CA GLY A 951 0.88 5.76 -74.03
C GLY A 951 1.56 6.11 -72.68
N SER A 952 2.89 6.23 -72.56
CA SER A 952 3.81 7.33 -73.02
C SER A 952 3.61 8.68 -72.28
N THR A 953 4.59 9.45 -71.79
CA THR A 953 6.06 9.39 -71.57
C THR A 953 6.46 10.79 -71.07
N THR A 954 7.38 10.96 -70.11
CA THR A 954 8.46 11.98 -70.11
C THR A 954 9.36 11.85 -68.86
N SER A 955 10.53 12.52 -68.84
CA SER A 955 11.62 12.26 -67.87
C SER A 955 12.42 13.55 -67.51
N PRO A 956 13.70 13.58 -67.02
CA PRO A 956 14.03 14.35 -65.81
C PRO A 956 15.14 15.42 -65.96
N LEU A 957 15.41 16.20 -64.89
CA LEU A 957 16.63 17.01 -64.63
C LEU A 957 16.70 17.37 -63.12
N LEU A 958 17.78 17.97 -62.55
CA LEU A 958 19.23 17.64 -62.51
C LEU A 958 19.97 18.68 -61.62
N ALA A 959 20.64 18.27 -60.54
CA ALA A 959 21.68 19.01 -59.77
C ALA A 959 21.27 20.40 -59.13
N ASP A 960 22.05 21.10 -58.30
CA ASP A 960 23.35 20.86 -57.66
C ASP A 960 23.57 21.76 -56.39
N LYS A 961 24.51 21.39 -55.49
CA LYS A 961 25.25 22.27 -54.51
C LYS A 961 24.46 23.09 -53.45
N HIS A 962 25.02 23.56 -52.31
CA HIS A 962 26.31 23.42 -51.57
C HIS A 962 25.97 23.16 -50.07
N GLY A 963 26.76 22.46 -49.24
CA GLY A 963 27.91 22.97 -48.45
C GLY A 963 27.46 23.70 -47.16
N THR A 964 28.01 23.53 -45.94
CA THR A 964 29.20 22.78 -45.41
C THR A 964 28.98 22.38 -43.92
N SER A 965 29.95 21.74 -43.25
CA SER A 965 29.78 20.94 -42.02
C SER A 965 30.64 21.44 -40.80
N PRO A 966 30.80 20.72 -39.64
CA PRO A 966 31.03 21.30 -38.29
C PRO A 966 32.46 20.97 -37.77
N PRO A 967 32.83 20.75 -36.46
CA PRO A 967 32.16 20.86 -35.14
C PRO A 967 32.99 21.56 -34.02
N TRP A 968 32.68 21.31 -32.73
CA TRP A 968 33.55 21.13 -31.52
C TRP A 968 33.00 21.67 -30.17
N ASP A 969 33.43 20.97 -29.12
CA ASP A 969 33.11 21.02 -27.68
C ASP A 969 33.54 22.26 -26.85
N ALA A 970 33.16 22.22 -25.56
CA ALA A 970 34.02 22.45 -24.36
C ALA A 970 33.81 23.69 -23.44
N PHE A 971 33.45 23.37 -22.19
CA PHE A 971 33.95 23.91 -20.89
C PHE A 971 33.69 25.36 -20.41
N LEU A 972 32.98 25.42 -19.26
CA LEU A 972 33.11 26.30 -18.07
C LEU A 972 32.98 27.84 -18.13
N SER A 973 32.31 28.36 -17.09
CA SER A 973 32.24 29.76 -16.63
C SER A 973 33.56 30.19 -15.93
N PRO A 974 33.88 31.49 -15.69
CA PRO A 974 33.05 32.41 -14.87
C PRO A 974 33.08 33.95 -15.16
N ALA A 975 32.28 34.70 -14.39
CA ALA A 975 32.46 36.12 -13.96
C ALA A 975 32.25 37.32 -14.93
N VAL A 976 30.97 37.75 -15.07
CA VAL A 976 30.40 39.04 -14.59
C VAL A 976 31.39 40.21 -14.35
N PRO A 977 31.23 41.42 -14.96
CA PRO A 977 30.19 42.41 -14.58
C PRO A 977 29.62 43.25 -15.77
N GLN A 978 28.74 44.27 -15.67
CA GLN A 978 28.16 45.06 -14.55
C GLN A 978 26.80 45.74 -14.92
N HIS A 979 26.03 46.19 -13.91
CA HIS A 979 24.87 47.12 -13.95
C HIS A 979 23.58 46.68 -14.70
N HIS A 980 22.33 47.01 -14.30
CA HIS A 980 21.61 47.24 -13.00
C HIS A 980 20.09 47.38 -13.33
N TRP A 981 19.10 47.24 -12.44
CA TRP A 981 19.08 46.92 -10.99
C TRP A 981 18.11 45.72 -10.74
N GLY A 982 17.30 45.48 -9.68
CA GLY A 982 16.86 46.21 -8.47
C GLY A 982 15.42 46.75 -8.61
N TYR A 983 14.49 46.65 -7.65
CA TYR A 983 14.49 46.17 -6.24
C TYR A 983 13.01 45.95 -5.78
N ILE A 984 12.62 45.12 -4.78
CA ILE A 984 13.35 44.13 -3.98
C ILE A 984 12.39 43.04 -3.36
N ARG A 985 12.90 41.80 -3.23
CA ARG A 985 12.64 40.70 -2.25
C ARG A 985 11.33 40.51 -1.46
N ALA A 986 10.95 39.23 -1.38
CA ALA A 986 10.44 38.60 -0.15
C ALA A 986 11.59 38.19 0.82
N LEU A 987 11.31 38.28 2.12
CA LEU A 987 11.93 37.61 3.29
C LEU A 987 10.83 37.65 4.37
N PHE A 988 10.64 36.66 5.25
CA PHE A 988 11.54 36.32 6.35
C PHE A 988 11.36 34.86 6.81
N PHE A 989 12.44 34.25 7.29
CA PHE A 989 12.38 33.14 8.24
C PHE A 989 13.49 33.34 9.28
N ASN A 990 13.19 33.16 10.57
CA ASN A 990 14.09 33.23 11.73
C ASN A 990 15.10 34.40 11.81
N PHE A 991 14.86 35.32 12.75
CA PHE A 991 15.90 35.66 13.72
C PHE A 991 15.28 35.93 15.10
N TYR A 992 15.69 35.15 16.10
CA TYR A 992 15.25 35.27 17.48
C TYR A 992 16.50 35.41 18.36
N GLN A 993 16.84 36.65 18.74
CA GLN A 993 17.33 37.01 20.08
C GLN A 993 17.77 38.49 20.17
N LEU A 994 17.56 39.07 21.36
CA LEU A 994 18.25 40.23 21.98
C LEU A 994 18.38 41.59 21.23
N PHE A 995 18.20 42.76 21.87
CA PHE A 995 17.32 43.18 22.97
C PHE A 995 17.38 44.73 23.12
N LYS A 996 16.31 45.35 23.66
CA LYS A 996 16.26 46.69 24.32
C LYS A 996 16.96 47.91 23.66
N LEU A 997 16.15 48.90 23.25
CA LEU A 997 16.12 50.31 23.74
C LEU A 997 15.40 51.22 22.70
N GLY A 998 14.30 51.91 22.99
CA GLY A 998 13.39 51.82 24.13
C GLY A 998 12.32 52.92 24.20
N SER A 999 11.25 52.66 24.96
CA SER A 999 10.35 53.64 25.64
C SER A 999 9.42 54.57 24.84
N ARG A 1000 8.10 54.34 25.02
CA ARG A 1000 6.95 55.27 24.81
C ARG A 1000 6.61 55.57 23.34
N VAL A 1001 5.36 55.86 22.98
CA VAL A 1001 4.12 55.98 23.80
C VAL A 1001 3.28 54.71 23.70
#